data_AF-A0A6H9L310-F1
#
_entry.id   AF-A0A6H9L310-F1
#
_cell.length_a   1.000
_cell.length_b   1.000
_cell.length_c   1.000
_cell.angle_alpha   90.00
_cell.angle_beta   90.00
_cell.angle_gamma   90.00
#
_symmetry.space_group_name_H-M   'P 1'
#
loop_
_entity.id
_entity.type
_entity.pdbx_description
1 polymer ?
#
loop_
_entity_poly.entity_id
_entity_poly.type
_entity_poly.pdbx_seq_one_letter_code
_entity_poly.pdbx_strand_id
1 'polypeptide(L)'
;MLKKLFVSMIVLFFSPCLLFAQVQEKLHLATGSTGGLYFELGWDLKNAIAAKYMNSLSIIVDSTRGSMDNTLLLGNNEVQLALIQEDIASSFKKGTRNFQRTPYENLTVIAALKSSELIYIFLPKGSTVKSVFELTGKRIATGERKSGTAFNAAAILDAYGLDSTHYQQVFLPLNSAIDSLQSQRIDAMFFTANPDAPFLQKIMTRGFPLLPIEAKMAEQLTDNYPFFSTDTIFAENQNLFIPTLSVQTLFVARKDVPNHIIYKIANTIFSVPRGHRLFGKFQYYSGNEPLHTGAKNYYKIDGHHQWELYDWLSFLVILGFPAGVLILIVFYQRNIRRLFRHNIYFRLTVILLSLFIIGTLGTYYFEKDVNENFDDFLGSFWITMIYLLIGFEGSNPITLGGKISSILILIGSVGVLGSVAGNFAAMFLREKGDKIPMDIKDHIVICYWNNRGDDIVRELRQSEHGKNAHIIIMFEEGVDEAALRKKSYYRDVLFVKDNPTNSTALECVNVTKAKSVIILSDQNNDKPDPQTIICCLAIDKLAKKTKPYIIAELMDRSNKELTEGAGANEVVSAGFYRTGIMLQSALYHGMSHIFHELLQYEQNKTSVFIVTEKNIPQEFYDEKLTFQDAARKINEKRKAPNPVILIGVKRGDQIILNPHSGKKRSSKDVIFDHIKKGDALVVLAEKFPKL
;
A
#
# COMPACT_ATOMS: atom_id res chain seq x y z
N MET A 1 20.59 12.93 -0.19
CA MET A 1 19.58 13.34 -1.19
C MET A 1 18.43 12.33 -1.34
N LEU A 2 18.70 11.01 -1.48
CA LEU A 2 17.64 9.99 -1.63
C LEU A 2 16.58 9.93 -0.50
N LYS A 3 16.98 10.13 0.77
CA LYS A 3 16.02 10.18 1.90
C LYS A 3 15.00 11.33 1.80
N LYS A 4 15.38 12.47 1.22
CA LYS A 4 14.47 13.62 1.05
C LYS A 4 13.54 13.46 -0.15
N LEU A 5 14.02 12.82 -1.22
CA LEU A 5 13.19 12.47 -2.38
C LEU A 5 12.10 11.44 -2.03
N PHE A 6 12.41 10.45 -1.19
CA PHE A 6 11.42 9.44 -0.77
C PHE A 6 10.31 10.04 0.11
N VAL A 7 10.64 10.97 1.01
CA VAL A 7 9.67 11.67 1.86
C VAL A 7 8.82 12.65 1.05
N SER A 8 9.41 13.34 0.06
CA SER A 8 8.66 14.26 -0.80
C SER A 8 7.69 13.54 -1.74
N MET A 9 7.99 12.30 -2.15
CA MET A 9 7.10 11.48 -2.98
C MET A 9 5.88 10.98 -2.19
N ILE A 10 6.04 10.64 -0.90
CA ILE A 10 4.93 10.16 -0.05
C ILE A 10 3.98 11.31 0.31
N VAL A 11 4.51 12.52 0.55
CA VAL A 11 3.69 13.69 0.91
C VAL A 11 2.91 14.26 -0.30
N LEU A 12 3.42 14.11 -1.52
CA LEU A 12 2.70 14.48 -2.76
C LEU A 12 1.58 13.50 -3.15
N PHE A 13 1.54 12.30 -2.56
CA PHE A 13 0.49 11.29 -2.79
C PHE A 13 -0.70 11.42 -1.81
N PHE A 14 -0.58 12.24 -0.76
CA PHE A 14 -1.60 12.44 0.29
C PHE A 14 -2.24 13.84 0.21
N SER A 15 -2.97 14.14 -0.87
CA SER A 15 -4.19 14.99 -0.93
C SER A 15 -4.40 15.63 -2.32
N PRO A 16 -5.64 15.89 -2.78
CA PRO A 16 -6.93 15.61 -2.16
C PRO A 16 -7.80 14.61 -2.95
N CYS A 17 -8.69 13.99 -2.19
CA CYS A 17 -9.93 13.36 -2.61
C CYS A 17 -10.64 14.18 -3.70
N LEU A 18 -10.57 13.72 -4.95
CA LEU A 18 -11.56 14.06 -5.96
C LEU A 18 -12.75 13.14 -5.71
N LEU A 19 -13.75 13.67 -5.01
CA LEU A 19 -15.11 13.14 -5.06
C LEU A 19 -15.53 13.17 -6.53
N PHE A 20 -15.37 12.04 -7.23
CA PHE A 20 -16.08 11.82 -8.48
C PHE A 20 -17.56 11.83 -8.12
N ALA A 21 -18.25 12.90 -8.50
CA ALA A 21 -19.69 12.90 -8.51
C ALA A 21 -20.12 11.74 -9.42
N GLN A 22 -20.72 10.69 -8.84
CA GLN A 22 -21.30 9.61 -9.64
C GLN A 22 -22.39 10.23 -10.52
N VAL A 23 -22.13 10.30 -11.81
CA VAL A 23 -23.13 10.69 -12.80
C VAL A 23 -24.16 9.58 -12.85
N GLN A 24 -25.41 9.88 -12.52
CA GLN A 24 -26.50 8.93 -12.64
C GLN A 24 -26.72 8.62 -14.12
N GLU A 25 -26.49 7.37 -14.51
CA GLU A 25 -26.82 6.94 -15.87
C GLU A 25 -28.33 6.77 -16.02
N LYS A 26 -28.87 7.37 -17.09
CA LYS A 26 -30.31 7.34 -17.41
C LYS A 26 -30.52 6.56 -18.70
N LEU A 27 -31.30 5.49 -18.62
CA LEU A 27 -31.68 4.68 -19.77
C LEU A 27 -33.18 4.79 -20.04
N HIS A 28 -33.53 4.94 -21.31
CA HIS A 28 -34.89 4.89 -21.80
C HIS A 28 -35.27 3.46 -22.20
N LEU A 29 -36.43 3.02 -21.72
CA LEU A 29 -37.02 1.71 -21.96
C LEU A 29 -38.33 1.86 -22.71
N ALA A 30 -38.33 1.53 -24.00
CA ALA A 30 -39.53 1.48 -24.80
C ALA A 30 -40.36 0.23 -24.49
N THR A 31 -41.63 0.42 -24.15
CA THR A 31 -42.51 -0.66 -23.66
C THR A 31 -43.76 -0.85 -24.53
N GLY A 32 -44.90 -0.36 -24.11
CA GLY A 32 -46.15 -0.44 -24.84
C GLY A 32 -47.13 0.51 -24.23
N SER A 33 -48.39 0.43 -24.64
CA SER A 33 -49.44 1.28 -24.09
C SER A 33 -49.56 1.12 -22.57
N THR A 34 -49.83 2.22 -21.88
CA THR A 34 -50.07 2.25 -20.43
C THR A 34 -51.12 1.22 -20.01
N GLY A 35 -50.82 0.46 -18.96
CA GLY A 35 -51.63 -0.65 -18.46
C GLY A 35 -51.43 -1.99 -19.19
N GLY A 36 -50.67 -2.01 -20.29
CA GLY A 36 -50.26 -3.24 -20.96
C GLY A 36 -49.12 -3.95 -20.21
N LEU A 37 -48.93 -5.24 -20.48
CA LEU A 37 -47.91 -6.05 -19.78
C LEU A 37 -46.50 -5.44 -19.90
N TYR A 38 -46.11 -4.94 -21.08
CA TYR A 38 -44.78 -4.38 -21.28
C TYR A 38 -44.55 -3.14 -20.41
N PHE A 39 -45.56 -2.27 -20.29
CA PHE A 39 -45.48 -1.07 -19.47
C PHE A 39 -45.38 -1.42 -17.98
N GLU A 40 -46.18 -2.38 -17.51
CA GLU A 40 -46.14 -2.88 -16.13
C GLU A 40 -44.78 -3.50 -15.80
N LEU A 41 -44.24 -4.35 -16.68
CA LEU A 41 -42.91 -4.95 -16.50
C LEU A 41 -41.81 -3.88 -16.50
N GLY A 42 -41.89 -2.88 -17.39
CA GLY A 42 -40.95 -1.77 -17.40
C GLY A 42 -41.00 -0.95 -16.12
N TRP A 43 -42.19 -0.71 -15.58
CA TRP A 43 -42.37 0.01 -14.32
C TRP A 43 -41.85 -0.78 -13.12
N ASP A 44 -42.16 -2.07 -13.04
CA ASP A 44 -41.65 -2.95 -12.01
C ASP A 44 -40.12 -3.06 -12.08
N LEU A 45 -39.54 -3.09 -13.29
CA LEU A 45 -38.09 -3.07 -13.51
C LEU A 45 -37.47 -1.75 -13.05
N LYS A 46 -38.05 -0.62 -13.44
CA LYS A 46 -37.63 0.71 -12.97
C LYS A 46 -37.57 0.76 -11.44
N ASN A 47 -38.62 0.29 -10.77
CA ASN A 47 -38.68 0.32 -9.31
C ASN A 47 -37.65 -0.65 -8.67
N ALA A 48 -37.47 -1.84 -9.24
CA ALA A 48 -36.47 -2.80 -8.78
C ALA A 48 -35.03 -2.26 -8.93
N ILE A 49 -34.74 -1.60 -10.05
CA ILE A 49 -33.44 -0.95 -10.30
C ILE A 49 -33.22 0.21 -9.32
N ALA A 50 -34.21 1.08 -9.15
CA ALA A 50 -34.13 2.19 -8.20
C ALA A 50 -33.91 1.71 -6.76
N ALA A 51 -34.58 0.62 -6.35
CA ALA A 51 -34.40 0.03 -5.03
C ALA A 51 -33.01 -0.59 -4.82
N LYS A 52 -32.44 -1.23 -5.86
CA LYS A 52 -31.16 -1.95 -5.78
C LYS A 52 -29.94 -1.05 -5.97
N TYR A 53 -30.05 -0.02 -6.80
CA TYR A 53 -28.90 0.78 -7.27
C TYR A 53 -29.00 2.28 -6.96
N MET A 54 -30.13 2.73 -6.37
CA MET A 54 -30.39 4.11 -5.94
C MET A 54 -30.02 5.16 -7.01
N ASN A 55 -28.86 5.80 -6.88
CA ASN A 55 -28.42 6.93 -7.70
C ASN A 55 -27.48 6.53 -8.84
N SER A 56 -27.00 5.28 -8.90
CA SER A 56 -26.02 4.86 -9.93
C SER A 56 -26.68 4.54 -11.28
N LEU A 57 -27.93 4.04 -11.29
CA LEU A 57 -28.65 3.68 -12.52
C LEU A 57 -30.13 4.01 -12.39
N SER A 58 -30.71 4.61 -13.43
CA SER A 58 -32.14 4.90 -13.50
C SER A 58 -32.74 4.53 -14.86
N ILE A 59 -33.99 4.05 -14.84
CA ILE A 59 -34.75 3.71 -16.04
C ILE A 59 -35.95 4.66 -16.17
N ILE A 60 -36.11 5.22 -17.37
CA ILE A 60 -37.29 5.97 -17.80
C ILE A 60 -38.12 5.02 -18.66
N VAL A 61 -39.38 4.82 -18.28
CA VAL A 61 -40.30 3.92 -18.99
C VAL A 61 -41.10 4.75 -19.98
N ASP A 62 -40.90 4.48 -21.26
CA ASP A 62 -41.58 5.16 -22.35
C ASP A 62 -42.77 4.31 -22.82
N SER A 63 -43.95 4.94 -22.82
CA SER A 63 -45.18 4.38 -23.38
C SER A 63 -45.17 4.53 -24.89
N THR A 64 -45.45 3.45 -25.61
CA THR A 64 -45.33 3.39 -27.08
C THR A 64 -46.52 2.64 -27.69
N ARG A 65 -46.55 2.50 -29.02
CA ARG A 65 -47.55 1.69 -29.74
C ARG A 65 -47.22 0.19 -29.80
N GLY A 66 -46.14 -0.24 -29.13
CA GLY A 66 -45.71 -1.64 -29.03
C GLY A 66 -44.48 -1.97 -29.86
N SER A 67 -44.27 -3.26 -30.13
CA SER A 67 -43.00 -3.83 -30.59
C SER A 67 -42.38 -3.17 -31.83
N MET A 68 -43.14 -2.87 -32.89
CA MET A 68 -42.55 -2.26 -34.08
C MET A 68 -42.15 -0.79 -33.85
N ASP A 69 -42.93 -0.03 -33.08
CA ASP A 69 -42.57 1.32 -32.66
C ASP A 69 -41.30 1.32 -31.80
N ASN A 70 -41.21 0.41 -30.84
CA ASN A 70 -40.03 0.22 -29.98
C ASN A 70 -38.77 -0.10 -30.77
N THR A 71 -38.88 -0.98 -31.76
CA THR A 71 -37.78 -1.36 -32.63
C THR A 71 -37.26 -0.17 -33.45
N LEU A 72 -38.16 0.70 -33.93
CA LEU A 72 -37.78 1.93 -34.62
C LEU A 72 -37.10 2.93 -33.69
N LEU A 73 -37.61 3.11 -32.46
CA LEU A 73 -36.98 3.97 -31.45
C LEU A 73 -35.58 3.50 -31.08
N LEU A 74 -35.37 2.18 -30.97
CA LEU A 74 -34.03 1.59 -30.79
C LEU A 74 -33.12 1.90 -31.98
N GLY A 75 -33.61 1.69 -33.21
CA GLY A 75 -32.87 1.95 -34.44
C GLY A 75 -32.45 3.40 -34.63
N ASN A 76 -33.30 4.34 -34.18
CA ASN A 76 -33.06 5.77 -34.26
C ASN A 76 -32.18 6.32 -33.13
N ASN A 77 -31.69 5.47 -32.22
CA ASN A 77 -30.98 5.86 -30.99
C ASN A 77 -31.80 6.74 -30.03
N GLU A 78 -33.13 6.67 -30.09
CA GLU A 78 -34.03 7.41 -29.18
C GLU A 78 -34.16 6.71 -27.83
N VAL A 79 -34.03 5.38 -27.80
CA VAL A 79 -34.04 4.56 -26.57
C VAL A 79 -32.87 3.58 -26.53
N GLN A 80 -32.50 3.13 -25.34
CA GLN A 80 -31.39 2.17 -25.15
C GLN A 80 -31.89 0.75 -24.94
N LEU A 81 -33.10 0.61 -24.39
CA LEU A 81 -33.71 -0.66 -24.03
C LEU A 81 -35.11 -0.76 -24.65
N ALA A 82 -35.55 -1.98 -24.99
CA ALA A 82 -36.93 -2.20 -25.37
C ALA A 82 -37.44 -3.61 -25.11
N LEU A 83 -38.76 -3.73 -24.97
CA LEU A 83 -39.48 -5.00 -25.06
C LEU A 83 -40.05 -5.14 -26.48
N ILE A 84 -39.67 -6.18 -27.21
CA ILE A 84 -40.09 -6.39 -28.59
C ILE A 84 -40.42 -7.86 -28.82
N GLN A 85 -41.21 -8.16 -29.84
CA GLN A 85 -41.44 -9.56 -30.24
C GLN A 85 -40.29 -10.08 -31.11
N GLU A 86 -40.00 -11.38 -31.01
CA GLU A 86 -38.90 -12.04 -31.71
C GLU A 86 -39.02 -11.98 -33.23
N ASP A 87 -40.24 -12.07 -33.76
CA ASP A 87 -40.56 -11.93 -35.18
C ASP A 87 -40.15 -10.57 -35.76
N ILE A 88 -40.40 -9.51 -34.98
CA ILE A 88 -40.01 -8.14 -35.29
C ILE A 88 -38.50 -7.97 -35.15
N ALA A 89 -37.90 -8.53 -34.09
CA ALA A 89 -36.45 -8.51 -33.90
C ALA A 89 -35.72 -9.14 -35.11
N SER A 90 -36.17 -10.33 -35.53
CA SER A 90 -35.58 -11.05 -36.66
C SER A 90 -35.76 -10.30 -37.98
N SER A 91 -36.96 -9.73 -38.20
CA SER A 91 -37.26 -8.98 -39.42
C SER A 91 -36.49 -7.66 -39.51
N PHE A 92 -36.32 -6.98 -38.37
CA PHE A 92 -35.57 -5.73 -38.30
C PHE A 92 -34.08 -5.94 -38.59
N LYS A 93 -33.48 -6.98 -38.01
CA LYS A 93 -32.08 -7.30 -38.26
C LYS A 93 -31.82 -7.72 -39.71
N LYS A 94 -32.72 -8.52 -40.30
CA LYS A 94 -32.62 -8.96 -41.70
C LYS A 94 -33.04 -7.89 -42.71
N GLY A 95 -33.63 -6.77 -42.26
CA GLY A 95 -34.14 -5.72 -43.13
C GLY A 95 -35.28 -6.20 -44.05
N THR A 96 -36.15 -7.08 -43.56
CA THR A 96 -37.25 -7.69 -44.34
C THR A 96 -38.61 -7.08 -43.96
N ARG A 97 -39.64 -7.34 -44.80
CA ARG A 97 -41.04 -6.89 -44.60
C ARG A 97 -41.13 -5.37 -44.42
N ASN A 98 -41.65 -4.90 -43.29
CA ASN A 98 -41.85 -3.48 -43.00
C ASN A 98 -40.54 -2.71 -42.71
N PHE A 99 -39.39 -3.40 -42.70
CA PHE A 99 -38.06 -2.84 -42.43
C PHE A 99 -37.12 -2.85 -43.67
N GLN A 100 -37.69 -2.96 -44.88
CA GLN A 100 -36.92 -2.98 -46.12
C GLN A 100 -35.90 -1.84 -46.18
N ARG A 101 -34.61 -2.21 -46.34
CA ARG A 101 -33.43 -1.33 -46.46
C ARG A 101 -32.94 -0.65 -45.18
N THR A 102 -33.34 -1.11 -43.99
CA THR A 102 -32.77 -0.67 -42.70
C THR A 102 -32.41 -1.86 -41.80
N PRO A 103 -31.45 -2.74 -42.19
CA PRO A 103 -30.93 -3.76 -41.29
C PRO A 103 -30.24 -3.10 -40.09
N TYR A 104 -30.55 -3.56 -38.87
CA TYR A 104 -29.98 -3.03 -37.64
C TYR A 104 -29.23 -4.12 -36.87
N GLU A 105 -27.91 -4.15 -37.04
CA GLU A 105 -27.02 -5.15 -36.43
C GLU A 105 -26.71 -4.87 -34.94
N ASN A 106 -27.05 -3.67 -34.45
CA ASN A 106 -26.77 -3.24 -33.09
C ASN A 106 -27.82 -3.70 -32.08
N LEU A 107 -28.79 -4.54 -32.46
CA LEU A 107 -29.75 -5.13 -31.54
C LEU A 107 -29.15 -6.35 -30.86
N THR A 108 -29.24 -6.40 -29.54
CA THR A 108 -28.78 -7.53 -28.74
C THR A 108 -29.80 -7.89 -27.67
N VAL A 109 -29.89 -9.16 -27.31
CA VAL A 109 -30.87 -9.68 -26.35
C VAL A 109 -30.29 -9.70 -24.94
N ILE A 110 -31.04 -9.21 -23.96
CA ILE A 110 -30.74 -9.34 -22.53
C ILE A 110 -31.34 -10.65 -22.01
N ALA A 111 -32.63 -10.85 -22.24
CA ALA A 111 -33.42 -11.99 -21.77
C ALA A 111 -34.68 -12.17 -22.64
N ALA A 112 -35.39 -13.29 -22.48
CA ALA A 112 -36.72 -13.50 -23.06
C ALA A 112 -37.78 -13.51 -21.95
N LEU A 113 -39.03 -13.17 -22.28
CA LEU A 113 -40.15 -13.45 -21.39
C LEU A 113 -40.44 -14.96 -21.40
N LYS A 114 -40.78 -15.49 -20.23
CA LYS A 114 -41.09 -16.91 -20.05
C LYS A 114 -42.40 -17.33 -20.71
N SER A 115 -43.39 -16.43 -20.70
CA SER A 115 -44.71 -16.66 -21.28
C SER A 115 -44.77 -16.03 -22.67
N SER A 116 -45.15 -16.82 -23.67
CA SER A 116 -45.37 -16.35 -25.04
C SER A 116 -46.63 -15.49 -25.15
N GLU A 117 -46.70 -14.65 -26.18
CA GLU A 117 -47.89 -13.89 -26.52
C GLU A 117 -48.73 -14.67 -27.54
N LEU A 118 -49.97 -14.98 -27.17
CA LEU A 118 -50.90 -15.70 -28.04
C LEU A 118 -51.58 -14.74 -29.01
N ILE A 119 -51.92 -15.25 -30.18
CA ILE A 119 -52.66 -14.49 -31.19
C ILE A 119 -54.15 -14.83 -31.07
N TYR A 120 -54.96 -13.82 -30.81
CA TYR A 120 -56.40 -13.93 -30.69
C TYR A 120 -57.04 -13.31 -31.93
N ILE A 121 -58.01 -14.02 -32.52
CA ILE A 121 -58.86 -13.49 -33.59
C ILE A 121 -60.29 -13.49 -33.06
N PHE A 122 -60.72 -12.35 -32.52
CA PHE A 122 -62.06 -12.21 -31.97
C PHE A 122 -63.06 -11.88 -33.07
N LEU A 123 -64.24 -12.49 -32.97
CA LEU A 123 -65.38 -12.22 -33.84
C LEU A 123 -66.48 -11.51 -33.05
N PRO A 124 -67.35 -10.71 -33.71
CA PRO A 124 -68.54 -10.19 -33.08
C PRO A 124 -69.48 -11.33 -32.68
N LYS A 125 -70.29 -11.12 -31.62
CA LYS A 125 -71.33 -12.08 -31.23
C LYS A 125 -72.31 -12.29 -32.39
N GLY A 126 -72.63 -13.54 -32.69
CA GLY A 126 -73.49 -13.92 -33.82
C GLY A 126 -72.77 -14.03 -35.17
N SER A 127 -71.44 -13.88 -35.22
CA SER A 127 -70.67 -14.10 -36.45
C SER A 127 -70.84 -15.53 -36.98
N THR A 128 -70.96 -15.66 -38.30
CA THR A 128 -71.01 -16.95 -39.02
C THR A 128 -69.66 -17.35 -39.62
N VAL A 129 -68.62 -16.52 -39.43
CA VAL A 129 -67.25 -16.76 -39.96
C VAL A 129 -66.62 -17.97 -39.26
N LYS A 130 -66.13 -18.94 -40.04
CA LYS A 130 -65.53 -20.18 -39.51
C LYS A 130 -64.05 -20.38 -39.82
N SER A 131 -63.52 -19.65 -40.81
CA SER A 131 -62.11 -19.72 -41.20
C SER A 131 -61.53 -18.33 -41.47
N VAL A 132 -60.20 -18.18 -41.40
CA VAL A 132 -59.52 -16.92 -41.73
C VAL A 132 -59.74 -16.53 -43.19
N PHE A 133 -59.89 -17.49 -44.10
CA PHE A 133 -60.20 -17.27 -45.51
C PHE A 133 -61.52 -16.51 -45.74
N GLU A 134 -62.53 -16.76 -44.89
CA GLU A 134 -63.83 -16.08 -44.93
C GLU A 134 -63.77 -14.61 -44.47
N LEU A 135 -62.61 -14.11 -44.07
CA LEU A 135 -62.39 -12.68 -43.78
C LEU A 135 -62.21 -11.83 -45.05
N THR A 136 -62.24 -12.44 -46.23
CA THR A 136 -62.27 -11.72 -47.51
C THR A 136 -63.45 -10.74 -47.56
N GLY A 137 -63.18 -9.48 -47.91
CA GLY A 137 -64.13 -8.37 -48.00
C GLY A 137 -64.60 -7.82 -46.65
N LYS A 138 -64.14 -8.37 -45.52
CA LYS A 138 -64.57 -7.98 -44.18
C LYS A 138 -63.80 -6.78 -43.65
N ARG A 139 -64.34 -6.11 -42.64
CA ARG A 139 -63.68 -5.04 -41.88
C ARG A 139 -62.89 -5.66 -40.74
N ILE A 140 -61.57 -5.60 -40.83
CA ILE A 140 -60.68 -6.29 -39.89
C ILE A 140 -59.90 -5.25 -39.10
N ALA A 141 -60.06 -5.26 -37.78
CA ALA A 141 -59.16 -4.54 -36.90
C ALA A 141 -57.88 -5.34 -36.72
N THR A 142 -56.76 -4.85 -37.26
CA THR A 142 -55.46 -5.54 -37.20
C THR A 142 -54.58 -4.99 -36.06
N GLY A 143 -55.15 -4.31 -35.07
CA GLY A 143 -54.40 -3.56 -34.06
C GLY A 143 -53.89 -2.20 -34.55
N GLU A 144 -53.14 -1.49 -33.70
CA GLU A 144 -52.63 -0.15 -34.02
C GLU A 144 -51.53 -0.16 -35.09
N ARG A 145 -51.38 0.96 -35.80
CA ARG A 145 -50.29 1.12 -36.76
C ARG A 145 -48.95 1.04 -36.04
N LYS A 146 -48.01 0.26 -36.58
CA LYS A 146 -46.70 -0.07 -35.96
C LYS A 146 -46.81 -0.87 -34.64
N SER A 147 -47.86 -1.66 -34.47
CA SER A 147 -47.95 -2.63 -33.36
C SER A 147 -47.50 -4.03 -33.80
N GLY A 148 -47.15 -4.85 -32.81
CA GLY A 148 -46.92 -6.28 -32.98
C GLY A 148 -48.13 -7.04 -33.57
N THR A 149 -49.32 -6.71 -33.08
CA THR A 149 -50.58 -7.28 -33.60
C THR A 149 -50.75 -7.01 -35.09
N ALA A 150 -50.44 -5.80 -35.57
CA ALA A 150 -50.54 -5.47 -36.99
C ALA A 150 -49.54 -6.25 -37.85
N PHE A 151 -48.34 -6.48 -37.32
CA PHE A 151 -47.32 -7.27 -37.99
C PHE A 151 -47.70 -8.76 -38.08
N ASN A 152 -48.24 -9.32 -37.00
CA ASN A 152 -48.73 -10.70 -36.94
C ASN A 152 -49.97 -10.92 -37.81
N ALA A 153 -50.95 -10.01 -37.73
CA ALA A 153 -52.16 -10.08 -38.54
C ALA A 153 -51.82 -10.06 -40.03
N ALA A 154 -50.89 -9.20 -40.46
CA ALA A 154 -50.43 -9.18 -41.84
C ALA A 154 -49.76 -10.51 -42.26
N ALA A 155 -48.94 -11.14 -41.40
CA ALA A 155 -48.33 -12.43 -41.70
C ALA A 155 -49.35 -13.56 -41.84
N ILE A 156 -50.32 -13.60 -40.94
CA ILE A 156 -51.37 -14.62 -40.96
C ILE A 156 -52.25 -14.42 -42.19
N LEU A 157 -52.76 -13.21 -42.42
CA LEU A 157 -53.63 -12.93 -43.56
C LEU A 157 -52.93 -13.22 -44.89
N ASP A 158 -51.67 -12.82 -45.05
CA ASP A 158 -50.84 -13.12 -46.24
C ASP A 158 -50.65 -14.63 -46.46
N ALA A 159 -50.44 -15.42 -45.39
CA ALA A 159 -50.35 -16.89 -45.51
C ALA A 159 -51.67 -17.55 -45.93
N TYR A 160 -52.81 -16.92 -45.63
CA TYR A 160 -54.13 -17.31 -46.13
C TYR A 160 -54.43 -16.73 -47.54
N GLY A 161 -53.47 -16.05 -48.17
CA GLY A 161 -53.63 -15.43 -49.49
C GLY A 161 -54.42 -14.11 -49.48
N LEU A 162 -54.60 -13.50 -48.32
CA LEU A 162 -55.33 -12.25 -48.13
C LEU A 162 -54.35 -11.09 -47.95
N ASP A 163 -54.03 -10.38 -49.03
CA ASP A 163 -53.31 -9.11 -48.95
C ASP A 163 -54.25 -7.95 -48.53
N SER A 164 -53.69 -6.76 -48.33
CA SER A 164 -54.43 -5.56 -47.90
C SER A 164 -55.52 -5.07 -48.86
N THR A 165 -55.59 -5.60 -50.09
CA THR A 165 -56.66 -5.30 -51.06
C THR A 165 -57.88 -6.20 -50.89
N HIS A 166 -57.71 -7.36 -50.24
CA HIS A 166 -58.77 -8.35 -50.06
C HIS A 166 -59.70 -8.05 -48.89
N TYR A 167 -59.38 -7.12 -47.98
CA TYR A 167 -60.18 -6.78 -46.81
C TYR A 167 -60.07 -5.30 -46.46
N GLN A 168 -61.03 -4.79 -45.67
CA GLN A 168 -61.00 -3.41 -45.19
C GLN A 168 -60.23 -3.35 -43.86
N GLN A 169 -58.95 -3.01 -43.93
CA GLN A 169 -58.10 -2.88 -42.75
C GLN A 169 -58.46 -1.63 -41.93
N VAL A 170 -58.64 -1.81 -40.62
CA VAL A 170 -58.84 -0.70 -39.67
C VAL A 170 -57.77 -0.77 -38.57
N PHE A 171 -57.04 0.32 -38.38
CA PHE A 171 -56.08 0.44 -37.29
C PHE A 171 -56.76 1.07 -36.08
N LEU A 172 -57.09 0.27 -35.08
CA LEU A 172 -57.79 0.74 -33.88
C LEU A 172 -56.98 0.43 -32.61
N PRO A 173 -56.89 1.38 -31.67
CA PRO A 173 -56.49 1.09 -30.29
C PRO A 173 -57.42 0.08 -29.64
N LEU A 174 -56.92 -0.63 -28.63
CA LEU A 174 -57.60 -1.77 -28.02
C LEU A 174 -59.06 -1.47 -27.61
N ASN A 175 -59.29 -0.41 -26.85
CA ASN A 175 -60.65 -0.07 -26.38
C ASN A 175 -61.58 0.25 -27.55
N SER A 176 -61.11 1.02 -28.53
CA SER A 176 -61.89 1.34 -29.74
C SER A 176 -62.18 0.11 -30.60
N ALA A 177 -61.25 -0.84 -30.65
CA ALA A 177 -61.42 -2.10 -31.36
C ALA A 177 -62.48 -2.98 -30.67
N ILE A 178 -62.43 -3.09 -29.34
CA ILE A 178 -63.44 -3.82 -28.54
C ILE A 178 -64.84 -3.21 -28.73
N ASP A 179 -64.97 -1.89 -28.64
CA ASP A 179 -66.26 -1.21 -28.81
C ASP A 179 -66.78 -1.34 -30.25
N SER A 180 -65.89 -1.31 -31.23
CA SER A 180 -66.25 -1.54 -32.64
C SER A 180 -66.68 -2.98 -32.88
N LEU A 181 -66.04 -3.95 -32.22
CA LEU A 181 -66.42 -5.37 -32.28
C LEU A 181 -67.79 -5.59 -31.64
N GLN A 182 -68.03 -4.98 -30.48
CA GLN A 182 -69.31 -5.06 -29.75
C GLN A 182 -70.46 -4.45 -30.55
N SER A 183 -70.21 -3.32 -31.22
CA SER A 183 -71.19 -2.64 -32.07
C SER A 183 -71.25 -3.16 -33.51
N GLN A 184 -70.58 -4.27 -33.81
CA GLN A 184 -70.51 -4.89 -35.14
C GLN A 184 -70.07 -3.92 -36.26
N ARG A 185 -69.27 -2.91 -35.91
CA ARG A 185 -68.61 -1.99 -36.86
C ARG A 185 -67.35 -2.59 -37.49
N ILE A 186 -66.84 -3.66 -36.91
CA ILE A 186 -65.82 -4.54 -37.49
C ILE A 186 -66.29 -5.99 -37.40
N ASP A 187 -65.76 -6.82 -38.29
CA ASP A 187 -66.18 -8.21 -38.48
C ASP A 187 -65.16 -9.20 -37.87
N ALA A 188 -63.92 -8.75 -37.66
CA ALA A 188 -62.91 -9.47 -36.88
C ALA A 188 -61.94 -8.49 -36.23
N MET A 189 -61.37 -8.90 -35.08
CA MET A 189 -60.33 -8.15 -34.36
C MET A 189 -59.17 -9.09 -34.04
N PHE A 190 -58.00 -8.81 -34.62
CA PHE A 190 -56.75 -9.42 -34.21
C PHE A 190 -56.25 -8.74 -32.94
N PHE A 191 -55.70 -9.54 -32.03
CA PHE A 191 -55.02 -9.06 -30.84
C PHE A 191 -53.91 -10.03 -30.47
N THR A 192 -52.68 -9.57 -30.34
CA THR A 192 -51.58 -10.39 -29.83
C THR A 192 -51.28 -9.95 -28.41
N ALA A 193 -51.40 -10.87 -27.46
CA ALA A 193 -51.18 -10.55 -26.06
C ALA A 193 -50.75 -11.77 -25.25
N ASN A 194 -50.02 -11.49 -24.18
CA ASN A 194 -49.76 -12.49 -23.16
C ASN A 194 -51.08 -12.92 -22.46
N PRO A 195 -51.28 -14.22 -22.16
CA PRO A 195 -52.44 -14.69 -21.40
C PRO A 195 -52.63 -13.99 -20.05
N ASP A 196 -51.54 -13.58 -19.41
CA ASP A 196 -51.54 -12.87 -18.12
C ASP A 196 -51.85 -11.36 -18.26
N ALA A 197 -52.06 -10.84 -19.48
CA ALA A 197 -52.25 -9.41 -19.69
C ALA A 197 -53.57 -8.93 -19.03
N PRO A 198 -53.54 -7.88 -18.17
CA PRO A 198 -54.74 -7.42 -17.45
C PRO A 198 -55.93 -7.06 -18.34
N PHE A 199 -55.67 -6.57 -19.56
CA PHE A 199 -56.72 -6.23 -20.51
C PHE A 199 -57.35 -7.45 -21.19
N LEU A 200 -56.61 -8.57 -21.34
CA LEU A 200 -57.14 -9.76 -22.01
C LEU A 200 -58.31 -10.34 -21.22
N GLN A 201 -58.20 -10.41 -19.89
CA GLN A 201 -59.29 -10.86 -19.02
C GLN A 201 -60.56 -10.03 -19.22
N LYS A 202 -60.42 -8.70 -19.42
CA LYS A 202 -61.56 -7.81 -19.71
C LYS A 202 -62.23 -8.09 -21.05
N ILE A 203 -61.51 -8.62 -22.03
CA ILE A 203 -62.06 -8.97 -23.36
C ILE A 203 -62.71 -10.36 -23.28
N MET A 204 -62.03 -11.32 -22.67
CA MET A 204 -62.52 -12.71 -22.53
C MET A 204 -63.85 -12.75 -21.78
N THR A 205 -64.01 -11.96 -20.71
CA THR A 205 -65.26 -11.83 -19.95
C THR A 205 -66.43 -11.24 -20.74
N ARG A 206 -66.19 -10.55 -21.87
CA ARG A 206 -67.27 -10.08 -22.76
C ARG A 206 -67.86 -11.21 -23.61
N GLY A 207 -67.20 -12.36 -23.69
CA GLY A 207 -67.69 -13.57 -24.35
C GLY A 207 -67.74 -13.47 -25.88
N PHE A 208 -66.78 -12.77 -26.50
CA PHE A 208 -66.63 -12.79 -27.96
C PHE A 208 -66.17 -14.18 -28.44
N PRO A 209 -66.73 -14.73 -29.53
CA PRO A 209 -66.20 -15.93 -30.15
C PRO A 209 -64.78 -15.70 -30.66
N LEU A 210 -63.95 -16.75 -30.60
CA LEU A 210 -62.60 -16.77 -31.14
C LEU A 210 -62.57 -17.64 -32.40
N LEU A 211 -61.85 -17.17 -33.42
CA LEU A 211 -61.62 -17.88 -34.67
C LEU A 211 -60.30 -18.67 -34.59
N PRO A 212 -60.29 -19.99 -34.80
CA PRO A 212 -59.07 -20.79 -34.76
C PRO A 212 -58.13 -20.49 -35.93
N ILE A 213 -56.83 -20.62 -35.69
CA ILE A 213 -55.83 -20.82 -36.75
C ILE A 213 -55.63 -22.33 -36.86
N GLU A 214 -56.09 -22.89 -37.98
CA GLU A 214 -56.11 -24.34 -38.22
C GLU A 214 -54.69 -24.94 -38.12
N ALA A 215 -54.53 -26.10 -37.49
CA ALA A 215 -53.22 -26.71 -37.22
C ALA A 215 -52.34 -26.85 -38.47
N LYS A 216 -52.91 -27.25 -39.61
CA LYS A 216 -52.19 -27.35 -40.89
C LYS A 216 -51.64 -26.00 -41.36
N MET A 217 -52.42 -24.92 -41.20
CA MET A 217 -51.95 -23.59 -41.56
C MET A 217 -50.96 -23.05 -40.53
N ALA A 218 -51.15 -23.38 -39.25
CA ALA A 218 -50.23 -23.04 -38.19
C ALA A 218 -48.85 -23.68 -38.46
N GLU A 219 -48.79 -24.95 -38.86
CA GLU A 219 -47.56 -25.64 -39.29
C GLU A 219 -46.89 -24.95 -40.48
N GLN A 220 -47.66 -24.64 -41.54
CA GLN A 220 -47.15 -23.92 -42.71
C GLN A 220 -46.62 -22.51 -42.35
N LEU A 221 -47.29 -21.83 -41.43
CA LEU A 221 -46.85 -20.54 -40.90
C LEU A 221 -45.55 -20.69 -40.11
N THR A 222 -45.41 -21.70 -39.25
CA THR A 222 -44.16 -21.94 -38.51
C THR A 222 -42.97 -22.30 -39.42
N ASP A 223 -43.21 -23.00 -40.54
CA ASP A 223 -42.17 -23.32 -41.52
C ASP A 223 -41.66 -22.07 -42.26
N ASN A 224 -42.59 -21.22 -42.71
CA ASN A 224 -42.25 -19.98 -43.43
C ASN A 224 -41.75 -18.87 -42.49
N TYR A 225 -42.18 -18.92 -41.24
CA TYR A 225 -41.94 -17.91 -40.22
C TYR A 225 -41.50 -18.59 -38.91
N PRO A 226 -40.20 -18.97 -38.78
CA PRO A 226 -39.68 -19.79 -37.68
C PRO A 226 -39.67 -19.09 -36.30
N PHE A 227 -40.24 -17.90 -36.21
CA PHE A 227 -40.49 -17.15 -34.96
C PHE A 227 -41.88 -17.43 -34.37
N PHE A 228 -42.80 -18.02 -35.13
CA PHE A 228 -44.07 -18.48 -34.60
C PHE A 228 -43.90 -19.83 -33.92
N SER A 229 -44.70 -20.06 -32.89
CA SER A 229 -44.91 -21.38 -32.28
C SER A 229 -46.39 -21.70 -32.30
N THR A 230 -46.74 -22.99 -32.40
CA THR A 230 -48.12 -23.43 -32.26
C THR A 230 -48.54 -23.44 -30.79
N ASP A 231 -49.76 -23.02 -30.50
CA ASP A 231 -50.27 -22.94 -29.12
C ASP A 231 -51.81 -23.07 -29.10
N THR A 232 -52.41 -23.06 -27.91
CA THR A 232 -53.87 -23.15 -27.74
C THR A 232 -54.41 -22.13 -26.76
N ILE A 233 -55.57 -21.55 -27.08
CA ILE A 233 -56.31 -20.67 -26.18
C ILE A 233 -57.44 -21.48 -25.55
N PHE A 234 -57.53 -21.49 -24.23
CA PHE A 234 -58.72 -21.99 -23.55
C PHE A 234 -59.82 -20.92 -23.58
N ALA A 235 -60.87 -21.15 -24.37
CA ALA A 235 -62.00 -20.25 -24.48
C ALA A 235 -63.13 -20.70 -23.55
N GLU A 236 -63.19 -20.14 -22.34
CA GLU A 236 -64.19 -20.51 -21.32
C GLU A 236 -65.63 -20.42 -21.82
N ASN A 237 -65.95 -19.39 -22.61
CA ASN A 237 -67.28 -19.19 -23.19
C ASN A 237 -67.67 -20.24 -24.24
N GLN A 238 -66.70 -20.94 -24.82
CA GLN A 238 -66.92 -22.04 -25.76
C GLN A 238 -66.63 -23.41 -25.14
N ASN A 239 -66.02 -23.45 -23.95
CA ASN A 239 -65.49 -24.63 -23.29
C ASN A 239 -64.61 -25.51 -24.21
N LEU A 240 -63.76 -24.86 -25.01
CA LEU A 240 -62.91 -25.50 -26.02
C LEU A 240 -61.50 -24.92 -26.02
N PHE A 241 -60.53 -25.75 -26.39
CA PHE A 241 -59.17 -25.32 -26.70
C PHE A 241 -59.12 -24.95 -28.19
N ILE A 242 -58.81 -23.69 -28.47
CA ILE A 242 -58.77 -23.13 -29.80
C ILE A 242 -57.31 -23.08 -30.25
N PRO A 243 -56.94 -23.79 -31.33
CA PRO A 243 -55.58 -23.73 -31.85
C PRO A 243 -55.27 -22.32 -32.36
N THR A 244 -54.07 -21.86 -32.05
CA THR A 244 -53.55 -20.56 -32.46
C THR A 244 -52.02 -20.61 -32.63
N LEU A 245 -51.44 -19.45 -32.92
CA LEU A 245 -50.01 -19.20 -32.93
C LEU A 245 -49.63 -18.31 -31.74
N SER A 246 -48.37 -18.41 -31.34
CA SER A 246 -47.74 -17.56 -30.34
C SER A 246 -46.39 -17.03 -30.81
N VAL A 247 -45.96 -15.92 -30.21
CA VAL A 247 -44.64 -15.30 -30.44
C VAL A 247 -43.95 -15.06 -29.10
N GLN A 248 -42.62 -15.19 -29.08
CA GLN A 248 -41.83 -14.87 -27.89
C GLN A 248 -41.56 -13.36 -27.81
N THR A 249 -41.64 -12.80 -26.60
CA THR A 249 -41.18 -11.44 -26.33
C THR A 249 -39.73 -11.46 -25.85
N LEU A 250 -38.90 -10.61 -26.43
CA LEU A 250 -37.51 -10.38 -26.07
C LEU A 250 -37.35 -9.05 -25.34
N PHE A 251 -36.51 -9.06 -24.31
CA PHE A 251 -35.96 -7.86 -23.71
C PHE A 251 -34.60 -7.57 -24.31
N VAL A 252 -34.50 -6.45 -25.03
CA VAL A 252 -33.35 -6.13 -25.87
C VAL A 252 -32.70 -4.81 -25.47
N ALA A 253 -31.42 -4.67 -25.84
CA ALA A 253 -30.64 -3.45 -25.71
C ALA A 253 -29.89 -3.16 -27.01
N ARG A 254 -29.54 -1.87 -27.20
CA ARG A 254 -28.51 -1.49 -28.16
C ARG A 254 -27.16 -2.04 -27.71
N LYS A 255 -26.35 -2.49 -28.66
CA LYS A 255 -25.02 -3.11 -28.45
C LYS A 255 -24.01 -2.18 -27.78
N ASP A 256 -24.19 -0.86 -27.89
CA ASP A 256 -23.32 0.18 -27.34
C ASP A 256 -23.66 0.55 -25.89
N VAL A 257 -24.69 -0.06 -25.28
CA VAL A 257 -24.96 0.13 -23.85
C VAL A 257 -23.83 -0.54 -23.04
N PRO A 258 -23.21 0.14 -22.07
CA PRO A 258 -22.12 -0.44 -21.29
C PRO A 258 -22.44 -1.80 -20.66
N ASN A 259 -21.48 -2.74 -20.76
CA ASN A 259 -21.64 -4.13 -20.31
C ASN A 259 -22.05 -4.24 -18.84
N HIS A 260 -21.44 -3.44 -17.97
CA HIS A 260 -21.74 -3.44 -16.54
C HIS A 260 -23.18 -2.99 -16.24
N ILE A 261 -23.77 -2.10 -17.06
CA ILE A 261 -25.18 -1.70 -16.90
C ILE A 261 -26.11 -2.85 -17.27
N ILE A 262 -25.88 -3.49 -18.41
CA ILE A 262 -26.70 -4.63 -18.82
C ILE A 262 -26.54 -5.80 -17.84
N TYR A 263 -25.34 -6.00 -17.26
CA TYR A 263 -25.13 -6.93 -16.17
C TYR A 263 -25.99 -6.58 -14.95
N LYS A 264 -26.02 -5.31 -14.51
CA LYS A 264 -26.88 -4.83 -13.41
C LYS A 264 -28.37 -5.09 -13.70
N ILE A 265 -28.81 -4.84 -14.93
CA ILE A 265 -30.20 -5.09 -15.36
C ILE A 265 -30.52 -6.58 -15.33
N ALA A 266 -29.68 -7.43 -15.93
CA ALA A 266 -29.84 -8.88 -15.92
C ALA A 266 -29.88 -9.43 -14.49
N ASN A 267 -28.92 -9.02 -13.65
CA ASN A 267 -28.88 -9.37 -12.23
C ASN A 267 -30.16 -8.92 -11.49
N THR A 268 -30.77 -7.81 -11.87
CA THR A 268 -32.01 -7.36 -11.23
C THR A 268 -33.19 -8.24 -11.60
N ILE A 269 -33.41 -8.52 -12.88
CA ILE A 269 -34.56 -9.32 -13.32
C ILE A 269 -34.52 -10.77 -12.81
N PHE A 270 -33.32 -11.33 -12.58
CA PHE A 270 -33.15 -12.70 -12.09
C PHE A 270 -32.99 -12.81 -10.57
N SER A 271 -32.56 -11.76 -9.87
CA SER A 271 -32.35 -11.79 -8.41
C SER A 271 -33.48 -11.19 -7.57
N VAL A 272 -34.62 -10.83 -8.17
CA VAL A 272 -35.78 -10.30 -7.42
C VAL A 272 -36.33 -11.36 -6.45
N PRO A 273 -36.85 -10.97 -5.27
CA PRO A 273 -37.40 -11.92 -4.31
C PRO A 273 -38.70 -12.56 -4.83
N ARG A 274 -39.05 -13.77 -4.32
CA ARG A 274 -40.23 -14.55 -4.74
C ARG A 274 -41.57 -13.81 -4.69
N GLY A 275 -41.69 -12.76 -3.87
CA GLY A 275 -42.90 -11.93 -3.77
C GLY A 275 -42.96 -10.74 -4.75
N HIS A 276 -41.91 -10.50 -5.53
CA HIS A 276 -41.86 -9.40 -6.50
C HIS A 276 -42.56 -9.78 -7.81
N ARG A 277 -43.27 -8.84 -8.44
CA ARG A 277 -44.04 -9.07 -9.68
C ARG A 277 -43.20 -9.53 -10.88
N LEU A 278 -41.92 -9.17 -10.93
CA LEU A 278 -40.97 -9.63 -11.95
C LEU A 278 -40.47 -11.06 -11.75
N PHE A 279 -40.66 -11.65 -10.57
CA PHE A 279 -40.09 -12.95 -10.25
C PHE A 279 -40.58 -14.01 -11.23
N GLY A 280 -39.64 -14.70 -11.89
CA GLY A 280 -39.92 -15.76 -12.84
C GLY A 280 -40.57 -15.33 -14.16
N LYS A 281 -40.64 -14.01 -14.45
CA LYS A 281 -41.19 -13.49 -15.71
C LYS A 281 -40.19 -13.53 -16.86
N PHE A 282 -38.89 -13.45 -16.57
CA PHE A 282 -37.81 -13.54 -17.55
C PHE A 282 -37.12 -14.90 -17.50
N GLN A 283 -36.56 -15.31 -18.64
CA GLN A 283 -35.77 -16.52 -18.81
C GLN A 283 -34.56 -16.26 -19.72
N TYR A 284 -33.58 -17.16 -19.67
CA TYR A 284 -32.45 -17.17 -20.60
C TYR A 284 -32.96 -17.30 -22.04
N TYR A 285 -32.43 -16.49 -22.96
CA TYR A 285 -32.75 -16.59 -24.38
C TYR A 285 -31.76 -17.50 -25.09
N SER A 286 -32.27 -18.54 -25.75
CA SER A 286 -31.50 -19.54 -26.49
C SER A 286 -31.76 -19.52 -28.00
N GLY A 287 -32.37 -18.46 -28.53
CA GLY A 287 -32.66 -18.33 -29.96
C GLY A 287 -31.49 -17.76 -30.76
N ASN A 288 -31.80 -17.32 -31.99
CA ASN A 288 -30.79 -16.95 -32.99
C ASN A 288 -30.21 -15.53 -32.82
N GLU A 289 -30.87 -14.68 -32.04
CA GLU A 289 -30.39 -13.30 -31.84
C GLU A 289 -29.23 -13.21 -30.83
N PRO A 290 -28.23 -12.32 -31.06
CA PRO A 290 -27.04 -12.27 -30.24
C PRO A 290 -27.37 -11.72 -28.85
N LEU A 291 -26.95 -12.45 -27.80
CA LEU A 291 -27.00 -11.93 -26.44
C LEU A 291 -26.05 -10.73 -26.25
N HIS A 292 -26.48 -9.74 -25.48
CA HIS A 292 -25.64 -8.61 -25.08
C HIS A 292 -24.50 -9.12 -24.19
N THR A 293 -23.27 -8.61 -24.37
CA THR A 293 -22.08 -9.08 -23.64
C THR A 293 -22.26 -8.99 -22.12
N GLY A 294 -22.77 -7.87 -21.60
CA GLY A 294 -23.17 -7.75 -20.19
C GLY A 294 -24.14 -8.82 -19.68
N ALA A 295 -25.14 -9.22 -20.48
CA ALA A 295 -26.07 -10.29 -20.12
C ALA A 295 -25.40 -11.67 -20.17
N LYS A 296 -24.55 -11.93 -21.19
CA LYS A 296 -23.71 -13.14 -21.24
C LYS A 296 -22.85 -13.28 -19.99
N ASN A 297 -22.23 -12.20 -19.53
CA ASN A 297 -21.40 -12.20 -18.33
C ASN A 297 -22.20 -12.54 -17.07
N TYR A 298 -23.44 -12.05 -16.96
CA TYR A 298 -24.37 -12.46 -15.92
C TYR A 298 -24.63 -13.97 -15.97
N TYR A 299 -24.99 -14.50 -17.13
CA TYR A 299 -25.29 -15.92 -17.30
C TYR A 299 -24.08 -16.84 -17.06
N LYS A 300 -22.85 -16.39 -17.37
CA LYS A 300 -21.62 -17.14 -17.03
C LYS A 300 -21.41 -17.28 -15.54
N ILE A 301 -21.69 -16.23 -14.77
CA ILE A 301 -21.49 -16.20 -13.31
C ILE A 301 -22.62 -16.96 -12.59
N ASP A 302 -23.86 -16.82 -13.06
CA ASP A 302 -25.05 -17.46 -12.45
C ASP A 302 -25.20 -18.95 -12.83
N GLY A 303 -24.34 -19.46 -13.72
CA GLY A 303 -24.30 -20.88 -14.11
C GLY A 303 -25.21 -21.28 -15.29
N HIS A 304 -25.76 -20.30 -16.02
CA HIS A 304 -26.60 -20.51 -17.19
C HIS A 304 -25.82 -20.61 -18.52
N HIS A 305 -24.53 -20.26 -18.55
CA HIS A 305 -23.68 -20.35 -19.74
C HIS A 305 -22.42 -21.21 -19.46
N GLN A 306 -22.13 -22.17 -20.35
CA GLN A 306 -20.91 -22.99 -20.25
C GLN A 306 -19.67 -22.14 -20.57
N TRP A 307 -18.62 -22.31 -19.79
CA TRP A 307 -17.35 -21.62 -19.98
C TRP A 307 -16.69 -22.12 -21.27
N GLU A 308 -16.32 -21.21 -22.18
CA GLU A 308 -15.68 -21.59 -23.43
C GLU A 308 -14.18 -21.88 -23.23
N LEU A 309 -13.56 -22.64 -24.14
CA LEU A 309 -12.13 -22.97 -24.08
C LEU A 309 -11.24 -21.71 -24.04
N TYR A 310 -11.67 -20.61 -24.68
CA TYR A 310 -10.96 -19.35 -24.65
C TYR A 310 -10.94 -18.74 -23.24
N ASP A 311 -12.03 -18.85 -22.46
CA ASP A 311 -12.11 -18.32 -21.09
C ASP A 311 -11.09 -19.04 -20.19
N TRP A 312 -11.02 -20.37 -20.32
CA TRP A 312 -10.03 -21.22 -19.64
C TRP A 312 -8.59 -20.91 -20.07
N LEU A 313 -8.36 -20.70 -21.37
CA LEU A 313 -7.04 -20.32 -21.88
C LEU A 313 -6.60 -18.95 -21.36
N SER A 314 -7.50 -17.95 -21.30
CA SER A 314 -7.16 -16.66 -20.67
C SER A 314 -6.85 -16.80 -19.18
N PHE A 315 -7.56 -17.66 -18.45
CA PHE A 315 -7.22 -18.00 -17.06
C PHE A 315 -5.82 -18.63 -16.94
N LEU A 316 -5.48 -19.56 -17.83
CA LEU A 316 -4.16 -20.21 -17.87
C LEU A 316 -3.03 -19.25 -18.30
N VAL A 317 -3.29 -18.29 -19.18
CA VAL A 317 -2.32 -17.26 -19.56
C VAL A 317 -2.10 -16.27 -18.40
N ILE A 318 -3.16 -15.89 -17.68
CA ILE A 318 -3.08 -14.96 -16.54
C ILE A 318 -2.46 -15.62 -15.30
N LEU A 319 -2.65 -16.92 -15.08
CA LEU A 319 -1.93 -17.70 -14.06
C LEU A 319 -0.53 -18.11 -14.52
N GLY A 320 -0.36 -18.32 -15.82
CA GLY A 320 0.90 -18.68 -16.47
C GLY A 320 1.87 -17.51 -16.55
N PHE A 321 1.40 -16.26 -16.58
CA PHE A 321 2.24 -15.07 -16.55
C PHE A 321 3.02 -14.92 -15.22
N PRO A 322 2.41 -15.00 -14.03
CA PRO A 322 3.14 -15.04 -12.76
C PRO A 322 4.02 -16.28 -12.63
N ALA A 323 3.61 -17.44 -13.16
CA ALA A 323 4.47 -18.63 -13.22
C ALA A 323 5.69 -18.43 -14.15
N GLY A 324 5.51 -17.79 -15.29
CA GLY A 324 6.57 -17.43 -16.24
C GLY A 324 7.53 -16.37 -15.68
N VAL A 325 6.99 -15.40 -14.93
CA VAL A 325 7.79 -14.44 -14.16
C VAL A 325 8.53 -15.15 -13.02
N LEU A 326 7.91 -16.10 -12.32
CA LEU A 326 8.57 -16.94 -11.31
C LEU A 326 9.70 -17.78 -11.93
N ILE A 327 9.48 -18.36 -13.10
CA ILE A 327 10.48 -19.14 -13.84
C ILE A 327 11.61 -18.21 -14.32
N LEU A 328 11.32 -17.02 -14.83
CA LEU A 328 12.32 -16.00 -15.19
C LEU A 328 13.11 -15.54 -13.98
N ILE A 329 12.46 -15.32 -12.83
CA ILE A 329 13.12 -15.02 -11.56
C ILE A 329 14.02 -16.18 -11.13
N VAL A 330 13.56 -17.42 -11.31
CA VAL A 330 14.32 -18.66 -11.02
C VAL A 330 15.51 -18.83 -11.96
N PHE A 331 15.35 -18.51 -13.24
CA PHE A 331 16.36 -18.63 -14.28
C PHE A 331 17.43 -17.52 -14.17
N TYR A 332 17.02 -16.29 -13.82
CA TYR A 332 17.91 -15.15 -13.58
C TYR A 332 18.39 -15.02 -12.13
N GLN A 333 18.16 -16.03 -11.28
CA GLN A 333 18.55 -16.02 -9.86
C GLN A 333 19.99 -15.58 -9.63
N ARG A 334 20.92 -15.94 -10.53
CA ARG A 334 22.34 -15.65 -10.36
C ARG A 334 22.68 -14.16 -10.49
N ASN A 335 22.00 -13.43 -11.40
CA ASN A 335 22.16 -11.98 -11.58
C ASN A 335 21.28 -11.18 -10.60
N ILE A 336 20.06 -11.65 -10.34
CA ILE A 336 19.14 -11.03 -9.37
C ILE A 336 19.71 -11.14 -7.94
N ARG A 337 20.32 -12.27 -7.56
CA ARG A 337 20.99 -12.44 -6.25
C ARG A 337 22.16 -11.48 -6.01
N ARG A 338 22.73 -10.84 -7.05
CA ARG A 338 23.75 -9.78 -6.88
C ARG A 338 23.11 -8.43 -6.56
N LEU A 339 22.00 -8.09 -7.22
CA LEU A 339 21.22 -6.86 -6.95
C LEU A 339 20.42 -6.95 -5.64
N PHE A 340 19.83 -8.11 -5.32
CA PHE A 340 18.99 -8.35 -4.14
C PHE A 340 19.80 -8.54 -2.83
N ARG A 341 21.13 -8.65 -2.89
CA ARG A 341 21.96 -8.99 -1.72
C ARG A 341 22.27 -7.82 -0.80
N HIS A 342 22.10 -6.58 -1.23
CA HIS A 342 22.57 -5.42 -0.46
C HIS A 342 21.47 -4.50 0.08
N ASN A 343 20.21 -4.64 -0.36
CA ASN A 343 19.17 -3.72 0.10
C ASN A 343 17.80 -4.39 0.25
N ILE A 344 17.44 -4.75 1.49
CA ILE A 344 16.12 -5.32 1.83
C ILE A 344 14.97 -4.41 1.38
N TYR A 345 15.15 -3.08 1.43
CA TYR A 345 14.14 -2.11 1.02
C TYR A 345 13.84 -2.19 -0.47
N PHE A 346 14.87 -2.32 -1.30
CA PHE A 346 14.69 -2.47 -2.75
C PHE A 346 13.85 -3.71 -3.08
N ARG A 347 14.07 -4.82 -2.37
CA ARG A 347 13.29 -6.06 -2.57
C ARG A 347 11.83 -5.89 -2.19
N LEU A 348 11.56 -5.29 -1.03
CA LEU A 348 10.20 -5.04 -0.56
C LEU A 348 9.46 -4.08 -1.50
N THR A 349 10.14 -3.05 -2.01
CA THR A 349 9.56 -2.12 -3.00
C THR A 349 9.22 -2.81 -4.31
N VAL A 350 10.10 -3.66 -4.83
CA VAL A 350 9.83 -4.42 -6.08
C VAL A 350 8.66 -5.39 -5.90
N ILE A 351 8.59 -6.09 -4.77
CA ILE A 351 7.46 -6.99 -4.46
C ILE A 351 6.16 -6.21 -4.37
N LEU A 352 6.14 -5.07 -3.66
CA LEU A 352 4.94 -4.23 -3.53
C LEU A 352 4.47 -3.70 -4.89
N LEU A 353 5.38 -3.15 -5.70
CA LEU A 353 5.05 -2.66 -7.04
C LEU A 353 4.53 -3.77 -7.95
N SER A 354 5.12 -4.97 -7.86
CA SER A 354 4.68 -6.11 -8.66
C SER A 354 3.28 -6.56 -8.26
N LEU A 355 3.00 -6.69 -6.96
CA LEU A 355 1.68 -7.04 -6.45
C LEU A 355 0.64 -5.98 -6.79
N PHE A 356 1.01 -4.70 -6.73
CA PHE A 356 0.14 -3.60 -7.12
C PHE A 356 -0.21 -3.62 -8.62
N ILE A 357 0.78 -3.85 -9.49
CA ILE A 357 0.57 -3.96 -10.94
C ILE A 357 -0.27 -5.18 -11.29
N ILE A 358 0.09 -6.36 -10.77
CA ILE A 358 -0.65 -7.62 -10.99
C ILE A 358 -2.07 -7.48 -10.45
N GLY A 359 -2.22 -6.90 -9.27
CA GLY A 359 -3.49 -6.66 -8.63
C GLY A 359 -4.39 -5.73 -9.45
N THR A 360 -3.85 -4.60 -9.94
CA THR A 360 -4.58 -3.64 -10.79
C THR A 360 -4.99 -4.27 -12.13
N LEU A 361 -4.09 -5.02 -12.77
CA LEU A 361 -4.38 -5.70 -14.02
C LEU A 361 -5.41 -6.82 -13.82
N GLY A 362 -5.32 -7.55 -12.71
CA GLY A 362 -6.26 -8.60 -12.34
C GLY A 362 -7.66 -8.05 -12.08
N THR A 363 -7.78 -7.05 -11.21
CA THR A 363 -9.08 -6.42 -10.94
C THR A 363 -9.68 -5.81 -12.19
N TYR A 364 -8.91 -5.06 -12.99
CA TYR A 364 -9.37 -4.52 -14.27
C TYR A 364 -9.87 -5.62 -15.21
N TYR A 365 -9.07 -6.66 -15.46
CA TYR A 365 -9.40 -7.69 -16.44
C TYR A 365 -10.67 -8.47 -16.05
N PHE A 366 -10.82 -8.81 -14.77
CA PHE A 366 -11.95 -9.61 -14.30
C PHE A 366 -13.21 -8.79 -14.03
N GLU A 367 -13.08 -7.51 -13.64
CA GLU A 367 -14.23 -6.70 -13.21
C GLU A 367 -14.76 -5.73 -14.27
N LYS A 368 -13.96 -5.34 -15.28
CA LYS A 368 -14.34 -4.27 -16.23
C LYS A 368 -15.70 -4.40 -16.90
N ASP A 369 -16.15 -5.64 -17.14
CA ASP A 369 -17.41 -5.89 -17.85
C ASP A 369 -18.60 -6.15 -16.89
N VAL A 370 -18.36 -6.12 -15.58
CA VAL A 370 -19.31 -6.53 -14.54
C VAL A 370 -19.50 -5.44 -13.48
N ASN A 371 -18.48 -4.62 -13.26
CA ASN A 371 -18.42 -3.64 -12.18
C ASN A 371 -17.99 -2.29 -12.72
N GLU A 372 -18.84 -1.28 -12.55
CA GLU A 372 -18.61 0.10 -13.03
C GLU A 372 -17.32 0.70 -12.46
N ASN A 373 -16.96 0.33 -11.24
CA ASN A 373 -15.80 0.92 -10.56
C ASN A 373 -14.46 0.46 -11.17
N PHE A 374 -14.49 -0.59 -11.99
CA PHE A 374 -13.31 -1.17 -12.64
C PHE A 374 -13.44 -1.16 -14.17
N ASP A 375 -14.41 -0.41 -14.72
CA ASP A 375 -14.68 -0.37 -16.16
C ASP A 375 -13.50 0.18 -16.97
N ASP A 376 -12.70 1.04 -16.36
CA ASP A 376 -11.49 1.61 -16.88
C ASP A 376 -10.25 1.23 -16.06
N PHE A 377 -9.09 1.36 -16.70
CA PHE A 377 -7.81 1.07 -16.06
C PHE A 377 -7.49 2.05 -14.93
N LEU A 378 -7.87 3.33 -15.08
CA LEU A 378 -7.56 4.37 -14.10
C LEU A 378 -8.40 4.22 -12.83
N GLY A 379 -9.69 3.89 -12.97
CA GLY A 379 -10.57 3.51 -11.87
C GLY A 379 -10.08 2.25 -11.16
N SER A 380 -9.70 1.21 -11.91
CA SER A 380 -9.11 0.00 -11.34
C SER A 380 -7.82 0.26 -10.56
N PHE A 381 -6.94 1.12 -11.09
CA PHE A 381 -5.72 1.57 -10.42
C PHE A 381 -6.03 2.31 -9.12
N TRP A 382 -6.99 3.24 -9.15
CA TRP A 382 -7.39 4.04 -7.99
C TRP A 382 -7.93 3.17 -6.86
N ILE A 383 -8.83 2.24 -7.17
CA ILE A 383 -9.41 1.34 -6.17
C ILE A 383 -8.37 0.37 -5.62
N THR A 384 -7.49 -0.14 -6.48
CA THR A 384 -6.38 -0.97 -6.04
C THR A 384 -5.46 -0.19 -5.08
N MET A 385 -5.29 1.12 -5.27
CA MET A 385 -4.56 1.98 -4.35
C MET A 385 -5.29 2.17 -3.02
N ILE A 386 -6.62 2.32 -3.03
CA ILE A 386 -7.45 2.35 -1.82
C ILE A 386 -7.31 1.04 -1.04
N TYR A 387 -7.38 -0.11 -1.71
CA TYR A 387 -7.20 -1.42 -1.07
C TYR A 387 -5.82 -1.58 -0.44
N LEU A 388 -4.79 -1.01 -1.06
CA LEU A 388 -3.42 -1.07 -0.57
C LEU A 388 -3.22 -0.22 0.71
N LEU A 389 -3.87 0.94 0.81
CA LEU A 389 -3.65 1.90 1.89
C LEU A 389 -4.67 1.82 3.04
N ILE A 390 -5.94 1.60 2.70
CA ILE A 390 -7.09 1.73 3.61
C ILE A 390 -7.78 0.37 3.79
N GLY A 391 -7.86 -0.43 2.72
CA GLY A 391 -8.57 -1.70 2.70
C GLY A 391 -9.85 -1.66 1.85
N PHE A 392 -10.73 -2.64 2.02
CA PHE A 392 -11.96 -2.77 1.24
C PHE A 392 -13.03 -1.75 1.67
N GLU A 393 -13.09 -0.60 0.99
CA GLU A 393 -14.13 0.40 1.21
C GLU A 393 -14.87 0.72 -0.11
N GLY A 394 -16.20 0.77 -0.06
CA GLY A 394 -17.08 1.27 -1.14
C GLY A 394 -17.34 0.33 -2.33
N SER A 395 -16.32 -0.33 -2.88
CA SER A 395 -16.40 -0.89 -4.24
C SER A 395 -15.81 -2.30 -4.34
N ASN A 396 -16.52 -3.33 -3.87
CA ASN A 396 -15.97 -4.69 -3.81
C ASN A 396 -15.97 -5.41 -5.17
N PRO A 397 -14.99 -6.29 -5.47
CA PRO A 397 -15.00 -7.09 -6.68
C PRO A 397 -16.12 -8.13 -6.61
N ILE A 398 -16.83 -8.31 -7.73
CA ILE A 398 -17.97 -9.21 -7.84
C ILE A 398 -17.48 -10.62 -8.21
N THR A 399 -16.53 -10.69 -9.15
CA THR A 399 -15.98 -11.93 -9.69
C THR A 399 -15.02 -12.62 -8.74
N LEU A 400 -14.86 -13.95 -8.90
CA LEU A 400 -13.90 -14.71 -8.11
C LEU A 400 -12.45 -14.26 -8.37
N GLY A 401 -12.10 -13.99 -9.65
CA GLY A 401 -10.77 -13.53 -10.05
C GLY A 401 -10.42 -12.16 -9.48
N GLY A 402 -11.37 -11.21 -9.50
CA GLY A 402 -11.22 -9.91 -8.86
C GLY A 402 -10.98 -10.04 -7.35
N LYS A 403 -11.77 -10.87 -6.65
CA LYS A 403 -11.61 -11.13 -5.21
C LYS A 403 -10.23 -11.68 -4.85
N ILE A 404 -9.75 -12.68 -5.59
CA ILE A 404 -8.41 -13.26 -5.38
C ILE A 404 -7.33 -12.19 -5.58
N SER A 405 -7.43 -11.39 -6.65
CA SER A 405 -6.49 -10.31 -6.95
C SER A 405 -6.41 -9.31 -5.81
N SER A 406 -7.56 -8.88 -5.28
CA SER A 406 -7.62 -7.92 -4.17
C SER A 406 -7.08 -8.48 -2.84
N ILE A 407 -7.32 -9.77 -2.54
CA ILE A 407 -6.75 -10.42 -1.35
C ILE A 407 -5.22 -10.46 -1.41
N LEU A 408 -4.65 -10.77 -2.59
CA LEU A 408 -3.19 -10.80 -2.78
C LEU A 408 -2.56 -9.42 -2.56
N ILE A 409 -3.20 -8.36 -3.04
CA ILE A 409 -2.77 -6.97 -2.77
C ILE A 409 -2.77 -6.69 -1.27
N LEU A 410 -3.83 -7.08 -0.56
CA LEU A 410 -4.00 -6.79 0.87
C LEU A 410 -2.98 -7.51 1.75
N ILE A 411 -2.70 -8.79 1.49
CA ILE A 411 -1.65 -9.54 2.21
C ILE A 411 -0.28 -8.90 1.98
N GLY A 412 0.00 -8.51 0.73
CA GLY A 412 1.24 -7.84 0.37
C GLY A 412 1.42 -6.47 1.03
N SER A 413 0.35 -5.67 1.08
CA SER A 413 0.40 -4.31 1.61
C SER A 413 0.65 -4.29 3.12
N VAL A 414 -0.07 -5.12 3.90
CA VAL A 414 0.08 -5.19 5.36
C VAL A 414 1.51 -5.57 5.75
N GLY A 415 2.09 -6.56 5.08
CA GLY A 415 3.47 -6.99 5.35
C GLY A 415 4.52 -5.90 5.07
N VAL A 416 4.37 -5.19 3.94
CA VAL A 416 5.33 -4.15 3.54
C VAL A 416 5.15 -2.87 4.37
N LEU A 417 3.91 -2.40 4.56
CA LEU A 417 3.61 -1.23 5.39
C LEU A 417 4.03 -1.43 6.84
N GLY A 418 3.76 -2.62 7.41
CA GLY A 418 4.21 -2.98 8.76
C GLY A 418 5.74 -2.91 8.90
N SER A 419 6.48 -3.39 7.89
CA SER A 419 7.94 -3.31 7.87
C SER A 419 8.46 -1.87 7.78
N VAL A 420 7.82 -1.02 6.96
CA VAL A 420 8.19 0.40 6.85
C VAL A 420 7.89 1.15 8.15
N ALA A 421 6.71 0.97 8.72
CA ALA A 421 6.31 1.59 9.98
C ALA A 421 7.23 1.19 11.15
N GLY A 422 7.56 -0.10 11.27
CA GLY A 422 8.50 -0.60 12.27
C GLY A 422 9.90 0.05 12.15
N ASN A 423 10.38 0.26 10.93
CA ASN A 423 11.65 0.94 10.69
C ASN A 423 11.59 2.45 11.02
N PHE A 424 10.48 3.12 10.74
CA PHE A 424 10.29 4.51 11.15
C PHE A 424 10.27 4.64 12.68
N ALA A 425 9.54 3.77 13.37
CA ALA A 425 9.54 3.71 14.83
C ALA A 425 10.96 3.50 15.38
N ALA A 426 11.74 2.60 14.76
CA ALA A 426 13.13 2.37 15.12
C ALA A 426 14.04 3.60 14.89
N MET A 427 13.77 4.44 13.89
CA MET A 427 14.51 5.70 13.69
C MET A 427 14.27 6.70 14.83
N PHE A 428 13.02 6.85 15.27
CA PHE A 428 12.70 7.76 16.38
C PHE A 428 13.22 7.26 17.74
N LEU A 429 13.29 5.95 17.93
CA LEU A 429 13.89 5.36 19.14
C LEU A 429 15.40 5.61 19.23
N ARG A 430 16.12 5.70 18.09
CA ARG A 430 17.57 5.95 18.06
C ARG A 430 17.97 7.40 18.37
N GLU A 431 17.06 8.35 18.20
CA GLU A 431 17.37 9.78 18.38
C GLU A 431 17.37 10.25 19.83
N LYS A 432 17.01 9.38 20.79
CA LYS A 432 17.01 9.67 22.24
C LYS A 432 18.38 9.56 22.92
N GLY A 433 19.48 9.35 22.20
CA GLY A 433 20.83 9.50 22.77
C GLY A 433 21.15 10.98 22.94
N ASP A 434 21.40 11.43 24.17
CA ASP A 434 21.74 12.81 24.52
C ASP A 434 22.77 13.39 23.54
N LYS A 435 22.36 14.37 22.71
CA LYS A 435 23.25 15.02 21.74
C LYS A 435 24.29 15.85 22.50
N ILE A 436 25.54 15.36 22.51
CA ILE A 436 26.70 16.07 23.08
C ILE A 436 26.92 17.38 22.31
N PRO A 437 27.19 18.51 23.01
CA PRO A 437 27.54 19.76 22.34
C PRO A 437 28.84 19.60 21.51
N MET A 438 28.78 19.81 20.20
CA MET A 438 29.91 19.61 19.28
C MET A 438 31.11 20.57 19.48
N ASP A 439 31.02 21.58 20.35
CA ASP A 439 32.05 22.62 20.51
C ASP A 439 32.87 22.51 21.82
N ILE A 440 32.81 21.38 22.53
CA ILE A 440 33.61 21.20 23.75
C ILE A 440 35.10 21.07 23.38
N LYS A 441 35.95 21.90 23.99
CA LYS A 441 37.43 21.90 23.87
C LYS A 441 38.06 21.78 25.24
N ASP A 442 39.33 21.41 25.30
CA ASP A 442 40.12 21.29 26.54
C ASP A 442 39.53 20.32 27.59
N HIS A 443 38.79 19.31 27.11
CA HIS A 443 38.14 18.29 27.93
C HIS A 443 39.01 17.04 28.08
N ILE A 444 38.65 16.16 29.03
CA ILE A 444 39.28 14.87 29.26
C ILE A 444 38.33 13.78 28.76
N VAL A 445 38.82 12.89 27.90
CA VAL A 445 38.06 11.70 27.46
C VAL A 445 38.58 10.48 28.19
N ILE A 446 37.70 9.68 28.79
CA ILE A 446 38.04 8.39 29.41
C ILE A 446 37.42 7.29 28.56
N CYS A 447 38.27 6.49 27.90
CA CYS A 447 37.88 5.37 27.06
C CYS A 447 37.90 4.06 27.84
N TYR A 448 36.98 3.15 27.51
CA TYR A 448 36.79 1.85 28.18
C TYR A 448 36.59 1.98 29.69
N TRP A 449 35.68 2.86 30.08
CA TRP A 449 35.39 3.06 31.50
C TRP A 449 35.00 1.75 32.18
N ASN A 450 35.59 1.52 33.36
CA ASN A 450 35.33 0.40 34.24
C ASN A 450 35.28 0.91 35.70
N ASN A 451 35.16 0.01 36.67
CA ASN A 451 35.12 0.36 38.11
C ASN A 451 36.25 1.29 38.58
N ARG A 452 37.45 1.22 37.97
CA ARG A 452 38.59 2.09 38.30
C ARG A 452 38.45 3.49 37.73
N GLY A 453 37.67 3.63 36.65
CA GLY A 453 37.29 4.93 36.10
C GLY A 453 36.53 5.79 37.11
N ASP A 454 35.80 5.19 38.05
CA ASP A 454 35.13 5.90 39.13
C ASP A 454 36.12 6.63 40.06
N ASP A 455 37.19 5.93 40.44
CA ASP A 455 38.26 6.50 41.26
C ASP A 455 38.96 7.64 40.50
N ILE A 456 39.24 7.45 39.20
CA ILE A 456 39.85 8.50 38.36
C ILE A 456 38.99 9.77 38.33
N VAL A 457 37.67 9.64 38.12
CA VAL A 457 36.77 10.80 38.11
C VAL A 457 36.75 11.48 39.48
N ARG A 458 36.70 10.71 40.57
CA ARG A 458 36.71 11.24 41.94
C ARG A 458 37.99 12.03 42.24
N GLU A 459 39.16 11.45 41.96
CA GLU A 459 40.48 12.08 42.21
C GLU A 459 40.68 13.32 41.32
N LEU A 460 40.29 13.24 40.03
CA LEU A 460 40.36 14.41 39.12
C LEU A 460 39.53 15.58 39.66
N ARG A 461 38.33 15.30 40.19
CA ARG A 461 37.43 16.31 40.75
C ARG A 461 37.96 16.94 42.05
N GLN A 462 38.82 16.24 42.78
CA GLN A 462 39.48 16.74 43.99
C GLN A 462 40.74 17.56 43.69
N SER A 463 41.39 17.35 42.54
CA SER A 463 42.57 18.09 42.13
C SER A 463 42.28 19.55 41.74
N GLU A 464 43.20 20.47 42.04
CA GLU A 464 43.05 21.91 41.76
C GLU A 464 42.90 22.21 40.25
N HIS A 465 43.59 21.45 39.41
CA HIS A 465 43.58 21.60 37.95
C HIS A 465 42.50 20.77 37.24
N GLY A 466 41.94 19.75 37.91
CA GLY A 466 40.93 18.84 37.36
C GLY A 466 39.50 19.09 37.83
N LYS A 467 39.30 19.83 38.94
CA LYS A 467 37.98 20.11 39.53
C LYS A 467 36.95 20.61 38.49
N ASN A 468 37.36 21.53 37.63
CA ASN A 468 36.51 22.16 36.61
C ASN A 468 36.68 21.56 35.20
N ALA A 469 37.42 20.47 35.04
CA ALA A 469 37.61 19.87 33.71
C ALA A 469 36.30 19.27 33.19
N HIS A 470 35.97 19.49 31.92
CA HIS A 470 34.89 18.75 31.27
C HIS A 470 35.35 17.30 31.06
N ILE A 471 34.57 16.33 31.52
CA ILE A 471 34.91 14.90 31.42
C ILE A 471 33.88 14.21 30.54
N ILE A 472 34.35 13.45 29.57
CA ILE A 472 33.52 12.61 28.70
C ILE A 472 33.95 11.16 28.91
N ILE A 473 32.98 10.30 29.19
CA ILE A 473 33.18 8.87 29.44
C ILE A 473 32.65 8.09 28.26
N MET A 474 33.49 7.25 27.67
CA MET A 474 33.12 6.29 26.64
C MET A 474 33.12 4.87 27.19
N PHE A 475 32.05 4.13 26.94
CA PHE A 475 31.89 2.74 27.37
C PHE A 475 31.02 1.96 26.37
N GLU A 476 31.16 0.62 26.37
CA GLU A 476 30.38 -0.25 25.48
C GLU A 476 29.12 -0.76 26.19
N GLU A 477 29.29 -1.58 27.22
CA GLU A 477 28.19 -2.16 28.00
C GLU A 477 28.55 -2.25 29.50
N GLY A 478 27.55 -2.50 30.35
CA GLY A 478 27.77 -2.77 31.78
C GLY A 478 27.88 -1.54 32.70
N VAL A 479 27.63 -0.32 32.20
CA VAL A 479 27.64 0.91 33.02
C VAL A 479 26.22 1.35 33.36
N ASP A 480 25.92 1.47 34.66
CA ASP A 480 24.69 2.08 35.17
C ASP A 480 24.86 3.60 35.29
N GLU A 481 24.55 4.32 34.21
CA GLU A 481 24.61 5.79 34.16
C GLU A 481 23.76 6.44 35.27
N ALA A 482 22.60 5.87 35.58
CA ALA A 482 21.67 6.44 36.55
C ALA A 482 22.23 6.36 37.97
N ALA A 483 22.94 5.28 38.31
CA ALA A 483 23.66 5.16 39.57
C ALA A 483 24.84 6.13 39.66
N LEU A 484 25.61 6.29 38.57
CA LEU A 484 26.77 7.21 38.56
C LEU A 484 26.35 8.67 38.68
N ARG A 485 25.30 9.09 37.97
CA ARG A 485 24.79 10.48 38.03
C ARG A 485 24.29 10.91 39.42
N LYS A 486 23.98 9.97 40.32
CA LYS A 486 23.62 10.28 41.73
C LYS A 486 24.82 10.74 42.56
N LYS A 487 26.05 10.41 42.14
CA LYS A 487 27.28 10.80 42.84
C LYS A 487 27.58 12.27 42.55
N SER A 488 27.87 13.06 43.58
CA SER A 488 28.06 14.51 43.45
C SER A 488 29.18 14.92 42.48
N TYR A 489 30.23 14.10 42.36
CA TYR A 489 31.37 14.33 41.47
C TYR A 489 31.11 14.01 39.98
N TYR A 490 29.93 13.48 39.64
CA TYR A 490 29.50 13.19 38.26
C TYR A 490 28.57 14.23 37.63
N ARG A 491 28.27 15.33 38.33
CA ARG A 491 27.28 16.32 37.89
C ARG A 491 27.52 16.89 36.49
N ASP A 492 28.78 17.06 36.09
CA ASP A 492 29.20 17.63 34.80
C ASP A 492 30.02 16.63 33.97
N VAL A 493 29.65 15.35 34.04
CA VAL A 493 30.27 14.25 33.27
C VAL A 493 29.30 13.81 32.18
N LEU A 494 29.80 13.76 30.94
CA LEU A 494 29.05 13.31 29.78
C LEU A 494 29.32 11.83 29.52
N PHE A 495 28.27 11.08 29.17
CA PHE A 495 28.32 9.65 28.95
C PHE A 495 28.06 9.34 27.47
N VAL A 496 28.88 8.45 26.90
CA VAL A 496 28.80 8.05 25.50
C VAL A 496 28.90 6.54 25.41
N LYS A 497 27.77 5.93 25.09
CA LYS A 497 27.68 4.48 24.91
C LYS A 497 28.03 4.09 23.47
N ASP A 498 29.32 3.92 23.20
CA ASP A 498 29.85 3.46 21.91
C ASP A 498 31.28 2.92 22.06
N ASN A 499 31.77 2.17 21.08
CA ASN A 499 33.09 1.56 21.10
C ASN A 499 34.17 2.63 20.78
N PRO A 500 35.18 2.84 21.66
CA PRO A 500 36.29 3.79 21.46
C PRO A 500 37.20 3.53 20.25
N THR A 501 37.04 2.43 19.52
CA THR A 501 37.72 2.18 18.24
C THR A 501 36.96 2.74 17.02
N ASN A 502 35.69 3.09 17.19
CA ASN A 502 34.84 3.62 16.13
C ASN A 502 35.16 5.10 15.87
N SER A 503 35.56 5.43 14.64
CA SER A 503 35.88 6.80 14.25
C SER A 503 34.73 7.78 14.46
N THR A 504 33.48 7.35 14.22
CA THR A 504 32.31 8.22 14.38
C THR A 504 32.07 8.55 15.85
N ALA A 505 32.30 7.60 16.75
CA ALA A 505 32.16 7.79 18.19
C ALA A 505 33.23 8.76 18.73
N LEU A 506 34.48 8.59 18.28
CA LEU A 506 35.60 9.47 18.60
C LEU A 506 35.40 10.90 18.08
N GLU A 507 34.78 11.05 16.91
CA GLU A 507 34.37 12.35 16.37
C GLU A 507 33.24 12.99 17.17
N CYS A 508 32.23 12.22 17.60
CA CYS A 508 31.13 12.70 18.44
C CYS A 508 31.60 13.31 19.77
N VAL A 509 32.68 12.76 20.35
CA VAL A 509 33.29 13.30 21.58
C VAL A 509 34.34 14.37 21.31
N ASN A 510 34.58 14.73 20.04
CA ASN A 510 35.57 15.73 19.64
C ASN A 510 36.98 15.42 20.16
N VAL A 511 37.39 14.14 20.10
CA VAL A 511 38.65 13.65 20.71
C VAL A 511 39.90 14.41 20.25
N THR A 512 39.88 14.95 19.03
CA THR A 512 41.00 15.71 18.44
C THR A 512 41.26 17.07 19.11
N LYS A 513 40.29 17.60 19.86
CA LYS A 513 40.39 18.84 20.65
C LYS A 513 40.40 18.57 22.16
N ALA A 514 40.47 17.30 22.57
CA ALA A 514 40.64 16.95 23.98
C ALA A 514 42.01 17.41 24.49
N LYS A 515 42.08 17.82 25.74
CA LYS A 515 43.35 18.10 26.43
C LYS A 515 44.11 16.80 26.68
N SER A 516 43.39 15.78 27.13
CA SER A 516 43.96 14.47 27.44
C SER A 516 42.94 13.36 27.18
N VAL A 517 43.45 12.19 26.79
CA VAL A 517 42.64 10.97 26.65
C VAL A 517 43.24 9.89 27.53
N ILE A 518 42.44 9.32 28.42
CA ILE A 518 42.81 8.21 29.30
C ILE A 518 42.17 6.95 28.74
N ILE A 519 42.98 5.96 28.36
CA ILE A 519 42.51 4.68 27.84
C ILE A 519 42.79 3.62 28.90
N LEU A 520 41.71 3.08 29.47
CA LEU A 520 41.80 2.04 30.50
C LEU A 520 41.86 0.66 29.86
N SER A 521 42.61 -0.24 30.48
CA SER A 521 42.64 -1.64 30.08
C SER A 521 41.41 -2.39 30.62
N ASP A 522 40.82 -3.28 29.82
CA ASP A 522 39.74 -4.14 30.28
C ASP A 522 40.29 -5.44 30.88
N GLN A 523 40.30 -5.56 32.20
CA GLN A 523 40.80 -6.76 32.89
C GLN A 523 39.90 -7.98 32.72
N ASN A 524 38.66 -7.82 32.24
CA ASN A 524 37.77 -8.93 31.94
C ASN A 524 38.03 -9.53 30.55
N ASN A 525 38.86 -8.86 29.73
CA ASN A 525 39.27 -9.34 28.43
C ASN A 525 40.52 -10.24 28.58
N ASP A 526 40.53 -11.39 27.89
CA ASP A 526 41.68 -12.31 27.88
C ASP A 526 42.97 -11.64 27.40
N LYS A 527 42.86 -10.64 26.51
CA LYS A 527 43.97 -9.87 25.96
C LYS A 527 43.62 -8.37 25.92
N PRO A 528 43.84 -7.63 27.02
CA PRO A 528 43.47 -6.22 27.10
C PRO A 528 44.32 -5.29 26.24
N ASP A 529 45.63 -5.53 26.17
CA ASP A 529 46.58 -4.59 25.56
C ASP A 529 46.32 -4.30 24.08
N PRO A 530 45.97 -5.30 23.22
CA PRO A 530 45.56 -5.02 21.84
C PRO A 530 44.41 -4.01 21.71
N GLN A 531 43.43 -4.05 22.61
CA GLN A 531 42.28 -3.14 22.59
C GLN A 531 42.71 -1.70 22.90
N THR A 532 43.61 -1.52 23.88
CA THR A 532 44.24 -0.24 24.17
C THR A 532 45.02 0.29 22.96
N ILE A 533 45.86 -0.56 22.35
CA ILE A 533 46.69 -0.20 21.18
C ILE A 533 45.83 0.22 20.00
N ILE A 534 44.76 -0.52 19.69
CA ILE A 534 43.84 -0.20 18.59
C ILE A 534 43.14 1.15 18.86
N CYS A 535 42.76 1.43 20.10
CA CYS A 535 42.18 2.72 20.48
C CYS A 535 43.18 3.87 20.28
N CYS A 536 44.45 3.69 20.67
CA CYS A 536 45.51 4.67 20.39
C CYS A 536 45.63 4.94 18.89
N LEU A 537 45.69 3.89 18.07
CA LEU A 537 45.77 4.01 16.61
C LEU A 537 44.55 4.74 16.01
N ALA A 538 43.35 4.46 16.51
CA ALA A 538 42.12 5.10 16.06
C ALA A 538 42.16 6.61 16.32
N ILE A 539 42.59 7.01 17.52
CA ILE A 539 42.73 8.42 17.90
C ILE A 539 43.86 9.08 17.09
N ASP A 540 45.02 8.44 16.97
CA ASP A 540 46.17 8.97 16.22
C ASP A 540 45.84 9.21 14.74
N LYS A 541 45.11 8.27 14.12
CA LYS A 541 44.64 8.38 12.74
C LYS A 541 43.70 9.56 12.52
N LEU A 542 42.85 9.89 13.49
CA LEU A 542 41.93 11.03 13.44
C LEU A 542 42.64 12.35 13.75
N ALA A 543 43.58 12.34 14.70
CA ALA A 543 44.19 13.52 15.29
C ALA A 543 45.44 14.03 14.54
N LYS A 544 45.39 14.08 13.20
CA LYS A 544 46.56 14.44 12.36
C LYS A 544 47.05 15.89 12.51
N LYS A 545 46.17 16.83 12.88
CA LYS A 545 46.50 18.27 12.99
C LYS A 545 46.77 18.69 14.43
N THR A 546 45.90 18.28 15.34
CA THR A 546 45.99 18.56 16.78
C THR A 546 45.81 17.23 17.50
N LYS A 547 46.86 16.81 18.22
CA LYS A 547 46.88 15.53 18.91
C LYS A 547 46.65 15.74 20.41
N PRO A 548 45.65 15.07 21.01
CA PRO A 548 45.48 15.12 22.46
C PRO A 548 46.63 14.39 23.15
N TYR A 549 46.85 14.67 24.44
CA TYR A 549 47.82 13.90 25.23
C TYR A 549 47.21 12.55 25.63
N ILE A 550 47.67 11.45 25.01
CA ILE A 550 47.11 10.11 25.18
C ILE A 550 47.88 9.37 26.29
N ILE A 551 47.16 8.96 27.33
CA ILE A 551 47.63 8.14 28.44
C ILE A 551 46.98 6.76 28.29
N ALA A 552 47.80 5.75 28.02
CA ALA A 552 47.36 4.39 27.75
C ALA A 552 47.76 3.44 28.88
N GLU A 553 46.79 2.72 29.44
CA GLU A 553 47.05 1.67 30.41
C GLU A 553 47.32 0.32 29.72
N LEU A 554 48.38 -0.37 30.15
CA LEU A 554 48.71 -1.73 29.71
C LEU A 554 48.89 -2.67 30.91
N MET A 555 48.60 -3.95 30.67
CA MET A 555 48.88 -5.03 31.60
C MET A 555 50.29 -5.59 31.39
N ASP A 556 50.70 -5.84 30.14
CA ASP A 556 52.05 -6.32 29.81
C ASP A 556 52.96 -5.17 29.39
N ARG A 557 54.11 -5.07 30.07
CA ARG A 557 55.14 -4.07 29.78
C ARG A 557 55.81 -4.29 28.43
N SER A 558 55.84 -5.52 27.92
CA SER A 558 56.45 -5.85 26.62
C SER A 558 55.81 -5.06 25.46
N ASN A 559 54.53 -4.70 25.61
CA ASN A 559 53.77 -3.94 24.62
C ASN A 559 54.01 -2.42 24.67
N LYS A 560 54.89 -1.92 25.56
CA LYS A 560 55.11 -0.49 25.73
C LYS A 560 55.54 0.20 24.43
N GLU A 561 56.56 -0.33 23.75
CA GLU A 561 57.10 0.29 22.53
C GLU A 561 56.06 0.29 21.39
N LEU A 562 55.24 -0.76 21.31
CA LEU A 562 54.14 -0.85 20.35
C LEU A 562 53.05 0.20 20.63
N THR A 563 52.69 0.41 21.89
CA THR A 563 51.66 1.38 22.30
C THR A 563 52.12 2.83 22.12
N GLU A 564 53.39 3.12 22.40
CA GLU A 564 54.01 4.42 22.09
C GLU A 564 54.04 4.64 20.56
N GLY A 565 54.40 3.62 19.79
CA GLY A 565 54.36 3.64 18.32
C GLY A 565 52.94 3.80 17.74
N ALA A 566 51.92 3.36 18.46
CA ALA A 566 50.50 3.56 18.14
C ALA A 566 49.99 4.97 18.47
N GLY A 567 50.84 5.82 19.05
CA GLY A 567 50.56 7.22 19.28
C GLY A 567 50.29 7.59 20.74
N ALA A 568 50.42 6.68 21.71
CA ALA A 568 50.36 7.05 23.12
C ALA A 568 51.53 7.97 23.51
N ASN A 569 51.24 9.03 24.26
CA ASN A 569 52.26 9.92 24.82
C ASN A 569 52.84 9.35 26.12
N GLU A 570 52.00 8.64 26.87
CA GLU A 570 52.35 8.06 28.14
C GLU A 570 51.74 6.66 28.25
N VAL A 571 52.55 5.70 28.70
CA VAL A 571 52.13 4.32 28.90
C VAL A 571 52.29 3.95 30.37
N VAL A 572 51.18 3.66 31.02
CA VAL A 572 51.12 3.23 32.42
C VAL A 572 50.98 1.71 32.45
N SER A 573 52.07 1.01 32.77
CA SER A 573 52.04 -0.46 32.92
C SER A 573 51.69 -0.84 34.36
N ALA A 574 50.44 -1.23 34.59
CA ALA A 574 49.95 -1.57 35.92
C ALA A 574 50.74 -2.72 36.56
N GLY A 575 51.16 -3.72 35.77
CA GLY A 575 51.99 -4.82 36.24
C GLY A 575 53.37 -4.38 36.75
N PHE A 576 54.04 -3.48 36.02
CA PHE A 576 55.38 -3.03 36.37
C PHE A 576 55.45 -2.29 37.70
N TYR A 577 54.54 -1.35 37.95
CA TYR A 577 54.53 -0.59 39.21
C TYR A 577 54.22 -1.47 40.41
N ARG A 578 53.28 -2.44 40.26
CA ARG A 578 52.96 -3.39 41.33
C ARG A 578 54.19 -4.21 41.73
N THR A 579 54.87 -4.83 40.77
CA THR A 579 56.08 -5.61 41.04
C THR A 579 57.21 -4.74 41.59
N GLY A 580 57.41 -3.54 41.06
CA GLY A 580 58.44 -2.60 41.51
C GLY A 580 58.24 -2.14 42.96
N ILE A 581 57.01 -1.76 43.32
CA ILE A 581 56.65 -1.38 44.70
C ILE A 581 56.79 -2.56 45.65
N MET A 582 56.40 -3.77 45.24
CA MET A 582 56.58 -4.99 46.05
C MET A 582 58.06 -5.29 46.30
N LEU A 583 58.92 -5.20 45.28
CA LEU A 583 60.36 -5.41 45.41
C LEU A 583 60.99 -4.39 46.36
N GLN A 584 60.64 -3.11 46.21
CA GLN A 584 61.12 -2.06 47.12
C GLN A 584 60.58 -2.26 48.53
N SER A 585 59.32 -2.69 48.68
CA SER A 585 58.70 -2.96 49.98
C SER A 585 59.31 -4.16 50.70
N ALA A 586 59.85 -5.13 49.95
CA ALA A 586 60.59 -6.28 50.50
C ALA A 586 61.96 -5.86 51.06
N LEU A 587 62.59 -4.83 50.50
CA LEU A 587 63.85 -4.26 50.99
C LEU A 587 63.64 -3.22 52.09
N TYR A 588 62.59 -2.43 51.96
CA TYR A 588 62.23 -1.33 52.85
C TYR A 588 60.74 -1.38 53.18
N HIS A 589 60.42 -1.85 54.38
CA HIS A 589 59.03 -1.97 54.82
C HIS A 589 58.32 -0.61 54.79
N GLY A 590 57.08 -0.59 54.32
CA GLY A 590 56.25 0.62 54.23
C GLY A 590 56.44 1.47 52.97
N MET A 591 57.30 1.07 52.02
CA MET A 591 57.45 1.78 50.75
C MET A 591 56.15 1.93 49.96
N SER A 592 55.26 0.93 50.01
CA SER A 592 53.94 1.01 49.39
C SER A 592 53.11 2.19 49.92
N HIS A 593 53.19 2.52 51.22
CA HIS A 593 52.47 3.65 51.80
C HIS A 593 52.94 4.99 51.22
N ILE A 594 54.26 5.16 51.03
CA ILE A 594 54.82 6.37 50.44
C ILE A 594 54.31 6.56 49.01
N PHE A 595 54.33 5.50 48.20
CA PHE A 595 53.81 5.58 46.83
C PHE A 595 52.30 5.81 46.79
N HIS A 596 51.53 5.19 47.70
CA HIS A 596 50.10 5.45 47.80
C HIS A 596 49.79 6.90 48.16
N GLU A 597 50.52 7.47 49.11
CA GLU A 597 50.34 8.87 49.53
C GLU A 597 50.65 9.85 48.39
N LEU A 598 51.73 9.60 47.62
CA LEU A 598 52.14 10.47 46.52
C LEU A 598 51.23 10.39 45.28
N LEU A 599 50.46 9.32 45.12
CA LEU A 599 49.57 9.10 43.97
C LEU A 599 48.13 9.59 44.21
N GLN A 600 47.71 9.81 45.46
CA GLN A 600 46.38 10.27 45.81
C GLN A 600 46.31 11.80 45.91
N TYR A 601 45.20 12.40 45.47
CA TYR A 601 44.96 13.83 45.58
C TYR A 601 43.98 14.12 46.71
N GLU A 602 44.47 14.24 47.94
CA GLU A 602 43.66 14.70 49.08
C GLU A 602 44.13 16.08 49.58
N GLN A 603 43.21 16.83 50.20
CA GLN A 603 43.58 18.08 50.87
C GLN A 603 44.58 17.79 52.00
N ASN A 604 45.68 18.55 52.04
CA ASN A 604 46.75 18.48 53.04
C ASN A 604 47.67 17.24 52.95
N LYS A 605 47.72 16.55 51.80
CA LYS A 605 48.77 15.55 51.51
C LYS A 605 49.81 16.11 50.54
N THR A 606 51.01 15.54 50.59
CA THR A 606 52.09 15.92 49.66
C THR A 606 51.87 15.27 48.29
N SER A 607 51.92 16.08 47.23
CA SER A 607 51.81 15.62 45.84
C SER A 607 53.03 16.04 45.01
N VAL A 608 53.25 15.35 43.90
CA VAL A 608 54.28 15.70 42.91
C VAL A 608 53.73 16.74 41.94
N PHE A 609 54.41 17.87 41.83
CA PHE A 609 54.08 18.94 40.88
C PHE A 609 55.20 19.12 39.85
N ILE A 610 54.82 19.42 38.61
CA ILE A 610 55.75 19.84 37.55
C ILE A 610 55.55 21.35 37.34
N VAL A 611 56.51 22.14 37.81
CA VAL A 611 56.52 23.60 37.67
C VAL A 611 57.15 23.95 36.33
N THR A 612 56.31 24.39 35.39
CA THR A 612 56.76 24.75 34.03
C THR A 612 57.57 26.04 34.00
N GLU A 613 58.32 26.27 32.92
CA GLU A 613 59.19 27.44 32.70
C GLU A 613 58.55 28.78 33.09
N LYS A 614 57.25 28.97 32.82
CA LYS A 614 56.54 30.23 33.13
C LYS A 614 56.48 30.56 34.62
N ASN A 615 56.59 29.54 35.48
CA ASN A 615 56.48 29.64 36.92
C ASN A 615 57.83 29.47 37.63
N ILE A 616 58.93 29.44 36.87
CA ILE A 616 60.30 29.38 37.40
C ILE A 616 60.88 30.80 37.36
N PRO A 617 61.41 31.34 38.48
CA PRO A 617 62.03 32.66 38.49
C PRO A 617 63.21 32.76 37.51
N GLN A 618 63.33 33.89 36.80
CA GLN A 618 64.37 34.07 35.77
C GLN A 618 65.81 33.90 36.31
N GLU A 619 66.02 34.21 37.59
CA GLU A 619 67.29 33.99 38.30
C GLU A 619 67.81 32.54 38.21
N PHE A 620 66.93 31.53 38.10
CA PHE A 620 67.35 30.14 37.95
C PHE A 620 68.07 29.87 36.62
N TYR A 621 67.71 30.63 35.58
CA TYR A 621 68.31 30.54 34.26
C TYR A 621 69.54 31.44 34.13
N ASP A 622 69.44 32.68 34.59
CA ASP A 622 70.49 33.69 34.42
C ASP A 622 71.76 33.37 35.23
N GLU A 623 71.59 32.84 36.45
CA GLU A 623 72.70 32.40 37.32
C GLU A 623 73.24 31.01 36.94
N LYS A 624 72.66 30.33 35.93
CA LYS A 624 72.98 28.96 35.54
C LYS A 624 73.03 28.00 36.73
N LEU A 625 72.00 28.04 37.56
CA LEU A 625 71.96 27.23 38.78
C LEU A 625 72.05 25.74 38.46
N THR A 626 72.96 25.06 39.16
CA THR A 626 72.98 23.60 39.19
C THR A 626 71.73 23.07 39.92
N PHE A 627 71.44 21.78 39.78
CA PHE A 627 70.33 21.17 40.52
C PHE A 627 70.48 21.33 42.04
N GLN A 628 71.73 21.23 42.52
CA GLN A 628 72.06 21.35 43.94
C GLN A 628 71.88 22.79 44.43
N ASP A 629 72.29 23.79 43.64
CA ASP A 629 72.10 25.20 43.99
C ASP A 629 70.62 25.58 43.98
N ALA A 630 69.86 25.10 42.98
CA ALA A 630 68.42 25.28 42.91
C ALA A 630 67.70 24.61 44.09
N ALA A 631 68.09 23.38 44.45
CA ALA A 631 67.56 22.68 45.60
C ALA A 631 67.85 23.45 46.91
N ARG A 632 69.07 23.98 47.07
CA ARG A 632 69.46 24.81 48.22
C ARG A 632 68.59 26.07 48.31
N LYS A 633 68.46 26.82 47.21
CA LYS A 633 67.69 28.07 47.14
C LYS A 633 66.19 27.85 47.43
N ILE A 634 65.60 26.77 46.92
CA ILE A 634 64.21 26.37 47.23
C ILE A 634 64.09 25.98 48.71
N ASN A 635 65.04 25.19 49.23
CA ASN A 635 64.98 24.70 50.60
C ASN A 635 65.24 25.81 51.65
N GLU A 636 66.03 26.84 51.35
CA GLU A 636 66.21 28.03 52.20
C GLU A 636 64.88 28.80 52.40
N LYS A 637 64.00 28.76 51.40
CA LYS A 637 62.66 29.37 51.46
C LYS A 637 61.58 28.42 51.98
N ARG A 638 61.93 27.24 52.48
CA ARG A 638 60.98 26.20 52.95
C ARG A 638 60.33 26.62 54.27
N LYS A 639 59.36 27.53 54.20
CA LYS A 639 58.51 27.96 55.32
C LYS A 639 57.07 27.47 55.11
N ALA A 640 56.36 27.18 56.21
CA ALA A 640 54.90 27.01 56.18
C ALA A 640 54.26 28.31 55.60
N PRO A 641 53.19 28.23 54.79
CA PRO A 641 52.18 27.17 54.80
C PRO A 641 52.26 26.12 53.66
N ASN A 642 53.22 26.18 52.73
CA ASN A 642 53.36 25.18 51.66
C ASN A 642 54.84 24.83 51.41
N PRO A 643 55.42 23.91 52.20
CA PRO A 643 56.83 23.55 52.06
C PRO A 643 57.09 22.83 50.72
N VAL A 644 58.19 23.20 50.06
CA VAL A 644 58.55 22.67 48.72
C VAL A 644 59.88 21.92 48.79
N ILE A 645 59.94 20.74 48.17
CA ILE A 645 61.17 19.96 48.01
C ILE A 645 61.40 19.72 46.52
N LEU A 646 62.56 20.12 46.01
CA LEU A 646 62.98 19.80 44.64
C LEU A 646 63.46 18.35 44.55
N ILE A 647 62.87 17.55 43.66
CA ILE A 647 63.21 16.14 43.48
C ILE A 647 63.75 15.80 42.08
N GLY A 648 63.53 16.66 41.09
CA GLY A 648 64.04 16.43 39.74
C GLY A 648 63.83 17.59 38.79
N VAL A 649 64.27 17.38 37.54
CA VAL A 649 64.08 18.33 36.43
C VAL A 649 63.52 17.56 35.24
N LYS A 650 62.53 18.15 34.57
CA LYS A 650 62.03 17.69 33.29
C LYS A 650 62.68 18.50 32.17
N ARG A 651 63.41 17.82 31.27
CA ARG A 651 64.06 18.41 30.08
C ARG A 651 63.54 17.71 28.84
N GLY A 652 62.79 18.43 28.00
CA GLY A 652 62.00 17.81 26.94
C GLY A 652 60.99 16.83 27.54
N ASP A 653 60.97 15.59 27.03
CA ASP A 653 60.09 14.52 27.52
C ASP A 653 60.69 13.69 28.65
N GLN A 654 61.97 13.91 29.01
CA GLN A 654 62.64 13.14 30.06
C GLN A 654 62.53 13.82 31.42
N ILE A 655 62.10 13.07 32.43
CA ILE A 655 62.19 13.44 33.84
C ILE A 655 63.45 12.83 34.44
N ILE A 656 64.35 13.67 34.94
CA ILE A 656 65.60 13.27 35.56
C ILE A 656 65.49 13.53 37.07
N LEU A 657 65.43 12.46 37.86
CA LEU A 657 65.36 12.54 39.31
C LEU A 657 66.76 12.71 39.92
N ASN A 658 66.89 13.69 40.83
CA ASN A 658 68.12 14.06 41.51
C ASN A 658 69.37 14.05 40.59
N PRO A 659 69.41 14.88 39.52
CA PRO A 659 70.54 14.93 38.61
C PRO A 659 71.81 15.40 39.31
N HIS A 660 72.95 14.80 38.93
CA HIS A 660 74.28 15.24 39.34
C HIS A 660 75.04 15.80 38.14
N SER A 661 75.80 16.88 38.36
CA SER A 661 76.62 17.51 37.31
C SER A 661 77.69 16.54 36.80
N GLY A 662 77.80 16.41 35.47
CA GLY A 662 78.96 15.80 34.80
C GLY A 662 79.02 14.27 34.72
N LYS A 663 77.98 13.51 35.08
CA LYS A 663 77.95 12.03 34.91
C LYS A 663 76.70 11.55 34.18
N LYS A 664 76.88 10.74 33.12
CA LYS A 664 75.81 9.95 32.49
C LYS A 664 75.51 8.72 33.37
N ARG A 665 74.24 8.45 33.69
CA ARG A 665 73.82 7.22 34.38
C ARG A 665 73.51 6.08 33.39
N SER A 666 73.18 6.40 32.14
CA SER A 666 72.91 5.48 31.03
C SER A 666 73.34 6.10 29.68
N SER A 667 73.50 5.27 28.65
CA SER A 667 73.78 5.70 27.28
C SER A 667 72.70 6.61 26.68
N LYS A 668 71.47 6.55 27.22
CA LYS A 668 70.31 7.36 26.80
C LYS A 668 70.08 8.63 27.63
N ASP A 669 70.87 8.86 28.69
CA ASP A 669 70.64 10.00 29.59
C ASP A 669 71.25 11.29 29.07
N VAL A 670 70.47 12.37 29.14
CA VAL A 670 70.93 13.72 28.87
C VAL A 670 71.81 14.20 30.03
N ILE A 671 73.01 14.70 29.72
CA ILE A 671 73.88 15.31 30.73
C ILE A 671 73.17 16.57 31.27
N PHE A 672 72.97 16.60 32.59
CA PHE A 672 72.44 17.76 33.28
C PHE A 672 73.56 18.54 33.95
N ASP A 673 73.79 19.77 33.50
CA ASP A 673 74.76 20.68 34.11
C ASP A 673 74.05 21.72 34.99
N HIS A 674 73.19 22.52 34.38
CA HIS A 674 72.39 23.59 35.00
C HIS A 674 70.98 23.63 34.40
N ILE A 675 70.08 24.36 35.06
CA ILE A 675 68.71 24.62 34.60
C ILE A 675 68.74 25.55 33.38
N LYS A 676 68.05 25.18 32.30
CA LYS A 676 67.98 25.92 31.03
C LYS A 676 66.55 26.35 30.72
N LYS A 677 66.39 27.41 29.91
CA LYS A 677 65.08 27.78 29.37
C LYS A 677 64.45 26.58 28.64
N GLY A 678 63.16 26.35 28.87
CA GLY A 678 62.44 25.14 28.48
C GLY A 678 62.45 23.99 29.50
N ASP A 679 63.31 24.02 30.52
CA ASP A 679 63.24 23.03 31.61
C ASP A 679 62.06 23.32 32.55
N ALA A 680 61.49 22.26 33.11
CA ALA A 680 60.51 22.34 34.20
C ALA A 680 61.05 21.66 35.47
N LEU A 681 60.67 22.14 36.65
CA LEU A 681 61.10 21.58 37.92
C LEU A 681 60.09 20.59 38.46
N VAL A 682 60.57 19.44 38.95
CA VAL A 682 59.73 18.42 39.59
C VAL A 682 59.90 18.54 41.09
N VAL A 683 58.81 18.87 41.78
CA VAL A 683 58.82 19.23 43.20
C VAL A 683 57.75 18.47 43.97
N LEU A 684 57.98 18.27 45.27
CA LEU A 684 56.98 17.83 46.23
C LEU A 684 56.46 19.03 47.02
N ALA A 685 55.14 19.17 47.14
CA ALA A 685 54.48 20.20 47.94
C ALA A 685 53.06 19.76 48.31
N GLU A 686 52.38 20.46 49.21
CA GLU A 686 50.96 20.19 49.54
C GLU A 686 50.00 20.86 48.55
N LYS A 687 50.42 22.00 47.97
CA LYS A 687 49.68 22.76 46.95
C LYS A 687 50.61 23.18 45.84
N PHE A 688 50.07 23.56 44.68
CA PHE A 688 50.89 24.01 43.56
C PHE A 688 51.82 25.17 44.01
N PRO A 689 53.15 25.01 43.92
CA PRO A 689 54.07 25.97 44.53
C PRO A 689 54.31 27.19 43.64
N LYS A 690 54.57 28.33 44.29
CA LYS A 690 55.10 29.55 43.67
C LYS A 690 56.56 29.68 44.13
N LEU A 691 57.50 29.42 43.21
CA LEU A 691 58.94 29.31 43.50
C LEU A 691 59.64 30.68 43.63
#